data_AF-A0A6G8G2V3-F1
#
_entry.id   AF-A0A6G8G2V3-F1
#
_cell.length_a   1.000
_cell.length_b   1.000
_cell.length_c   1.000
_cell.angle_alpha   90.00
_cell.angle_beta   90.00
_cell.angle_gamma   90.00
#
_symmetry.space_group_name_H-M   'P 1'
#
loop_
_entity.id
_entity.type
_entity.pdbx_description
1 polymer ?
#
loop_
_entity_poly.entity_id
_entity_poly.type
_entity_poly.pdbx_seq_one_letter_code
_entity_poly.pdbx_strand_id
1 'polypeptide(L)'
;MRATGIGSWPGTSTREAVRTVRDLLVDGDGIGIPFLPETPARGPGSEMVGRAAGLLVDLAVDLQPSGWRLVDRAGRDAGRTAALLREDLDELAEAYDGYEGPLKVQVCGPWTLAATLELTRGERVLTDPGAAADLAASLAEGVAGHVGDVRRLVPGAEVVLQLDEPALPAVLEGSLPTASGYGRVRPVDPQVVAGALRGAVATHDGPTVVHCCHPSAPIPLLRASGAGALALDLTAASPARWESVAATLEAGTGVHAGVLATDGSTSDAVALRTVLDGLERAGLAFSNVRGLVVTPACGLAGLTPEGPAAFSGRRSTPRAVSSRKWVPDGAAARPLAGQVRRARPHLGVELPAHEGRPRVARPRADLGAAHPHRGPRRRRAARRRGGRLPNGSRTWGHLLVCGFFLATLPFTLFALSETRIASALAGIGNAATPIATVLATIAILPGARVTGRRLVAVGVGFVGVVTIMQPWTTTEGPDLVGFSMALAGGASYGLGWTYNRRFLAGADLGGLAMPTATLLTGLGLMVPVTIGWAATTPQGLSAITAYRPATDVPGWLPLACVLALGVVGTGFAYVLQFDVVRGAGPVVGSTITYLIPVVSVLLGVLVLGERLGTWQVVGFAVVLAAAWVVNRSPRSPEAVVSRGRERAARM
;
A
#
# COMPACT_ATOMS: atom_id res chain seq x y z
N MET A 1 -24.82 23.13 -5.91
CA MET A 1 -23.90 22.00 -5.69
C MET A 1 -22.53 22.60 -5.38
N ARG A 2 -21.87 22.19 -4.30
CA ARG A 2 -20.52 22.68 -3.95
C ARG A 2 -19.45 21.69 -4.43
N ALA A 3 -18.17 22.08 -4.40
CA ALA A 3 -17.05 21.19 -4.71
C ALA A 3 -15.95 21.26 -3.64
N THR A 4 -15.25 20.14 -3.40
CA THR A 4 -14.05 20.10 -2.53
C THR A 4 -13.13 18.94 -2.91
N GLY A 5 -11.89 18.95 -2.42
CA GLY A 5 -10.97 17.81 -2.53
C GLY A 5 -11.16 16.83 -1.37
N ILE A 6 -10.45 15.69 -1.38
CA ILE A 6 -10.44 14.76 -0.23
C ILE A 6 -9.39 15.18 0.80
N GLY A 7 -8.16 15.50 0.38
CA GLY A 7 -7.12 15.99 1.28
C GLY A 7 -5.72 15.84 0.67
N SER A 8 -5.38 14.63 0.24
CA SER A 8 -4.05 14.37 -0.33
C SER A 8 -3.84 15.10 -1.65
N TRP A 9 -2.70 15.76 -1.76
CA TRP A 9 -2.33 16.63 -2.87
C TRP A 9 -0.95 16.26 -3.42
N PRO A 10 -0.73 16.34 -4.75
CA PRO A 10 0.55 15.99 -5.34
C PRO A 10 1.62 17.05 -5.09
N GLY A 11 2.89 16.65 -5.21
CA GLY A 11 4.04 17.54 -5.03
C GLY A 11 4.55 17.63 -3.59
N THR A 12 5.60 18.43 -3.41
CA THR A 12 6.37 18.52 -2.15
C THR A 12 6.29 19.88 -1.46
N SER A 13 5.51 20.83 -2.01
CA SER A 13 5.41 22.19 -1.48
C SER A 13 4.03 22.42 -0.86
N THR A 14 3.96 22.56 0.47
CA THR A 14 2.67 22.89 1.12
C THR A 14 2.17 24.26 0.71
N ARG A 15 3.07 25.26 0.65
CA ARG A 15 2.74 26.62 0.21
C ARG A 15 2.01 26.63 -1.13
N GLU A 16 2.57 25.94 -2.11
CA GLU A 16 1.99 25.85 -3.46
C GLU A 16 0.66 25.12 -3.44
N ALA A 17 0.57 24.01 -2.69
CA ALA A 17 -0.67 23.24 -2.55
C ALA A 17 -1.79 24.08 -1.93
N VAL A 18 -1.52 24.75 -0.80
CA VAL A 18 -2.50 25.56 -0.06
C VAL A 18 -2.99 26.74 -0.92
N ARG A 19 -2.07 27.45 -1.58
CA ARG A 19 -2.42 28.56 -2.50
C ARG A 19 -3.24 28.06 -3.68
N THR A 20 -2.86 26.96 -4.30
CA THR A 20 -3.62 26.37 -5.41
C THR A 20 -5.03 25.98 -4.97
N VAL A 21 -5.18 25.35 -3.80
CA VAL A 21 -6.50 25.00 -3.26
C VAL A 21 -7.36 26.25 -3.01
N ARG A 22 -6.76 27.32 -2.48
CA ARG A 22 -7.45 28.61 -2.31
C ARG A 22 -7.90 29.19 -3.65
N ASP A 23 -6.98 29.31 -4.61
CA ASP A 23 -7.25 29.88 -5.92
C ASP A 23 -8.40 29.13 -6.64
N LEU A 24 -8.42 27.80 -6.49
CA LEU A 24 -9.43 26.93 -7.12
C LEU A 24 -10.80 26.99 -6.45
N LEU A 25 -10.86 27.02 -5.12
CA LEU A 25 -12.10 26.81 -4.38
C LEU A 25 -12.68 28.07 -3.73
N VAL A 26 -11.86 29.11 -3.56
CA VAL A 26 -12.26 30.41 -3.00
C VAL A 26 -12.35 31.46 -4.11
N ASP A 27 -11.25 31.67 -4.85
CA ASP A 27 -11.13 32.77 -5.82
C ASP A 27 -11.76 32.46 -7.19
N GLY A 28 -12.28 31.24 -7.35
CA GLY A 28 -13.10 30.82 -8.49
C GLY A 28 -14.55 31.32 -8.41
N ASP A 29 -15.53 30.45 -8.69
CA ASP A 29 -16.96 30.81 -8.67
C ASP A 29 -17.55 30.99 -7.24
N GLY A 30 -16.72 30.88 -6.18
CA GLY A 30 -17.15 31.00 -4.77
C GLY A 30 -18.03 29.84 -4.27
N ILE A 31 -18.05 28.71 -4.99
CA ILE A 31 -18.91 27.54 -4.71
C ILE A 31 -18.11 26.38 -4.08
N GLY A 32 -16.81 26.57 -3.86
CA GLY A 32 -15.92 25.55 -3.27
C GLY A 32 -15.92 25.54 -1.74
N ILE A 33 -15.47 24.42 -1.17
CA ILE A 33 -15.07 24.33 0.24
C ILE A 33 -13.55 24.11 0.24
N PRO A 34 -12.74 25.16 0.49
CA PRO A 34 -11.29 25.01 0.58
C PRO A 34 -10.90 24.03 1.68
N PHE A 35 -9.69 23.47 1.59
CA PHE A 35 -9.20 22.52 2.58
C PHE A 35 -7.70 22.67 2.81
N LEU A 36 -7.19 22.20 3.95
CA LEU A 36 -5.76 22.11 4.23
C LEU A 36 -5.18 20.86 3.54
N PRO A 37 -4.45 20.97 2.41
CA PRO A 37 -3.88 19.80 1.76
C PRO A 37 -2.85 19.08 2.65
N GLU A 38 -2.77 17.76 2.47
CA GLU A 38 -1.62 16.96 2.89
C GLU A 38 -0.78 16.63 1.65
N THR A 39 0.54 16.66 1.76
CA THR A 39 1.46 16.48 0.63
C THR A 39 2.41 15.31 0.90
N PRO A 40 1.96 14.06 0.70
CA PRO A 40 2.71 12.86 1.10
C PRO A 40 4.14 12.77 0.55
N ALA A 41 4.43 13.40 -0.58
CA ALA A 41 5.75 13.37 -1.21
C ALA A 41 6.83 14.11 -0.41
N ARG A 42 6.49 14.94 0.59
CA ARG A 42 7.47 15.52 1.55
C ARG A 42 8.10 14.46 2.46
N GLY A 43 7.51 13.26 2.52
CA GLY A 43 8.04 12.12 3.25
C GLY A 43 7.30 11.81 4.55
N PRO A 44 7.82 10.87 5.36
CA PRO A 44 7.09 10.34 6.51
C PRO A 44 6.75 11.42 7.55
N GLY A 45 5.46 11.52 7.88
CA GLY A 45 4.90 12.51 8.79
C GLY A 45 4.09 13.59 8.07
N SER A 46 4.26 13.74 6.75
CA SER A 46 3.44 14.64 5.91
C SER A 46 2.24 13.94 5.23
N GLU A 47 2.18 12.61 5.37
CA GLU A 47 1.09 11.77 4.86
C GLU A 47 0.03 11.51 5.94
N MET A 48 -1.18 11.13 5.52
CA MET A 48 -2.39 10.96 6.35
C MET A 48 -2.15 10.25 7.69
N VAL A 49 -1.47 9.10 7.68
CA VAL A 49 -1.24 8.26 8.88
C VAL A 49 -0.24 8.93 9.80
N GLY A 50 0.91 9.36 9.27
CA GLY A 50 1.96 10.02 10.02
C GLY A 50 1.49 11.33 10.63
N ARG A 51 0.73 12.15 9.88
CA ARG A 51 0.12 13.39 10.37
C ARG A 51 -0.81 13.11 11.54
N ALA A 52 -1.73 12.15 11.41
CA ALA A 52 -2.65 11.78 12.48
C ALA A 52 -1.93 11.16 13.69
N ALA A 53 -0.90 10.35 13.46
CA ALA A 53 -0.08 9.78 14.52
C ALA A 53 0.67 10.86 15.33
N GLY A 54 1.00 11.99 14.71
CA GLY A 54 1.54 13.16 15.39
C GLY A 54 0.52 13.98 16.21
N LEU A 55 -0.78 13.72 16.04
CA LEU A 55 -1.84 14.35 16.83
C LEU A 55 -2.15 13.57 18.11
N LEU A 56 -1.70 12.33 18.24
CA LEU A 56 -1.99 11.49 19.39
C LEU A 56 -1.47 12.14 20.69
N VAL A 57 -2.37 12.30 21.67
CA VAL A 57 -2.07 12.80 23.01
C VAL A 57 -1.64 11.63 23.90
N ASP A 58 -0.55 11.80 24.65
CA ASP A 58 0.03 10.80 25.57
C ASP A 58 0.43 9.44 24.95
N LEU A 59 0.31 9.28 23.62
CA LEU A 59 0.76 8.12 22.87
C LEU A 59 1.85 8.53 21.88
N ALA A 60 3.10 8.24 22.21
CA ALA A 60 4.20 8.54 21.33
C ALA A 60 4.34 7.50 20.21
N VAL A 61 4.75 7.97 19.03
CA VAL A 61 5.01 7.13 17.84
C VAL A 61 6.42 7.36 17.30
N ASP A 62 6.98 6.32 16.69
CA ASP A 62 8.24 6.38 15.96
C ASP A 62 8.11 5.59 14.64
N LEU A 63 8.83 6.03 13.61
CA LEU A 63 8.78 5.37 12.31
C LEU A 63 9.78 4.22 12.30
N GLN A 64 9.27 3.01 12.13
CA GLN A 64 10.05 1.78 11.95
C GLN A 64 10.04 1.36 10.49
N PRO A 65 10.93 0.44 10.08
CA PRO A 65 10.93 -0.07 8.71
C PRO A 65 9.61 -0.74 8.30
N SER A 66 8.89 -1.35 9.25
CA SER A 66 7.55 -1.96 9.05
C SER A 66 6.42 -0.94 8.99
N GLY A 67 6.62 0.27 9.52
CA GLY A 67 5.59 1.31 9.61
C GLY A 67 5.69 2.11 10.90
N TRP A 68 4.65 2.88 11.18
CA TRP A 68 4.54 3.66 12.41
C TRP A 68 4.21 2.76 13.60
N ARG A 69 4.97 2.91 14.69
CA ARG A 69 4.82 2.07 15.89
C ARG A 69 4.68 2.92 17.15
N LEU A 70 3.80 2.50 18.06
CA LEU A 70 3.70 3.05 19.41
C LEU A 70 5.00 2.79 20.19
N VAL A 71 5.47 3.81 20.90
CA VAL A 71 6.69 3.78 21.71
C VAL A 71 6.46 4.49 23.04
N ASP A 72 7.25 4.15 24.06
CA ASP A 72 7.09 4.72 25.41
C ASP A 72 7.42 6.21 25.49
N ARG A 73 8.21 6.74 24.54
CA ARG A 73 8.70 8.12 24.56
C ARG A 73 8.81 8.70 23.16
N ALA A 74 8.45 9.99 23.05
CA ALA A 74 8.55 10.74 21.80
C ALA A 74 10.01 10.78 21.30
N GLY A 75 10.19 10.30 20.06
CA GLY A 75 11.46 10.25 19.36
C GLY A 75 11.69 11.42 18.40
N ARG A 76 12.66 11.24 17.50
CA ARG A 76 12.94 12.21 16.43
C ARG A 76 11.82 12.27 15.40
N ASP A 77 11.12 11.17 15.17
CA ASP A 77 10.04 11.11 14.18
C ASP A 77 8.82 11.90 14.65
N ALA A 78 8.46 11.84 15.94
CA ALA A 78 7.44 12.70 16.53
C ALA A 78 7.77 14.19 16.35
N GLY A 79 9.02 14.59 16.61
CA GLY A 79 9.47 15.97 16.39
C GLY A 79 9.43 16.39 14.90
N ARG A 80 9.74 15.47 13.98
CA ARG A 80 9.63 15.72 12.53
C ARG A 80 8.18 15.92 12.10
N THR A 81 7.27 15.04 12.52
CA THR A 81 5.84 15.15 12.19
C THR A 81 5.26 16.46 12.73
N ALA A 82 5.56 16.82 13.98
CA ALA A 82 5.12 18.08 14.57
C ALA A 82 5.69 19.31 13.84
N ALA A 83 6.90 19.23 13.29
CA ALA A 83 7.47 20.31 12.49
C ALA A 83 6.77 20.45 11.14
N LEU A 84 6.47 19.35 10.45
CA LEU A 84 5.74 19.35 9.18
C LEU A 84 4.31 19.88 9.36
N LEU A 85 3.62 19.48 10.43
CA LEU A 85 2.28 19.98 10.72
C LEU A 85 2.29 21.49 11.05
N ARG A 86 3.29 21.97 11.80
CA ARG A 86 3.44 23.41 12.07
C ARG A 86 3.68 24.20 10.79
N GLU A 87 4.56 23.71 9.91
CA GLU A 87 4.75 24.30 8.57
C GLU A 87 3.43 24.36 7.80
N ASP A 88 2.62 23.29 7.84
CA ASP A 88 1.33 23.25 7.15
C ASP A 88 0.33 24.28 7.69
N LEU A 89 0.31 24.47 9.01
CA LEU A 89 -0.54 25.43 9.69
C LEU A 89 -0.06 26.88 9.48
N ASP A 90 1.25 27.11 9.44
CA ASP A 90 1.83 28.43 9.16
C ASP A 90 1.48 28.87 7.73
N GLU A 91 1.63 27.97 6.75
CA GLU A 91 1.25 28.24 5.35
C GLU A 91 -0.28 28.41 5.18
N LEU A 92 -1.09 27.67 5.96
CA LEU A 92 -2.53 27.87 6.00
C LEU A 92 -2.91 29.25 6.54
N ALA A 93 -2.28 29.68 7.64
CA ALA A 93 -2.53 30.98 8.25
C ALA A 93 -2.16 32.13 7.31
N GLU A 94 -1.01 32.05 6.64
CA GLU A 94 -0.59 33.02 5.62
C GLU A 94 -1.60 33.05 4.47
N ALA A 95 -1.99 31.88 3.96
CA ALA A 95 -2.86 31.79 2.81
C ALA A 95 -4.33 32.07 3.10
N TYR A 96 -4.82 32.05 4.34
CA TYR A 96 -6.23 32.29 4.66
C TYR A 96 -6.41 33.45 5.63
N ASP A 97 -5.43 34.36 5.71
CA ASP A 97 -5.56 35.58 6.50
C ASP A 97 -6.81 36.39 6.08
N GLY A 98 -7.63 36.75 7.06
CA GLY A 98 -8.91 37.44 6.86
C GLY A 98 -10.00 36.62 6.13
N TYR A 99 -9.82 35.32 5.90
CA TYR A 99 -10.84 34.50 5.25
C TYR A 99 -12.05 34.24 6.16
N GLU A 100 -13.25 34.40 5.61
CA GLU A 100 -14.52 34.06 6.24
C GLU A 100 -15.26 33.01 5.40
N GLY A 101 -15.62 31.88 6.02
CA GLY A 101 -16.36 30.82 5.33
C GLY A 101 -15.89 29.41 5.71
N PRO A 102 -16.40 28.37 5.03
CA PRO A 102 -16.05 27.00 5.35
C PRO A 102 -14.59 26.71 5.02
N LEU A 103 -13.88 26.02 5.91
CA LEU A 103 -12.50 25.57 5.70
C LEU A 103 -12.35 24.15 6.23
N LYS A 104 -12.07 23.20 5.34
CA LYS A 104 -12.03 21.79 5.69
C LYS A 104 -10.63 21.35 6.12
N VAL A 105 -10.56 20.56 7.19
CA VAL A 105 -9.35 19.86 7.61
C VAL A 105 -9.63 18.37 7.71
N GLN A 106 -8.68 17.55 7.28
CA GLN A 106 -8.83 16.10 7.28
C GLN A 106 -7.81 15.43 8.19
N VAL A 107 -8.25 14.37 8.86
CA VAL A 107 -7.44 13.54 9.77
C VAL A 107 -7.76 12.08 9.50
N CYS A 108 -6.72 11.22 9.53
CA CYS A 108 -6.91 9.77 9.52
C CYS A 108 -7.87 9.35 10.66
N GLY A 109 -8.92 8.62 10.34
CA GLY A 109 -9.88 8.14 11.32
C GLY A 109 -9.30 7.05 12.25
N PRO A 110 -9.94 6.80 13.41
CA PRO A 110 -9.45 5.90 14.44
C PRO A 110 -9.21 4.46 13.93
N TRP A 111 -10.05 3.94 13.03
CA TRP A 111 -9.94 2.55 12.58
C TRP A 111 -8.89 2.35 11.52
N THR A 112 -8.75 3.29 10.59
CA THR A 112 -7.64 3.30 9.62
C THR A 112 -6.32 3.52 10.34
N LEU A 113 -6.29 4.37 11.36
CA LEU A 113 -5.10 4.58 12.19
C LEU A 113 -4.75 3.31 13.00
N ALA A 114 -5.70 2.70 13.70
CA ALA A 114 -5.50 1.45 14.43
C ALA A 114 -5.12 0.26 13.51
N ALA A 115 -5.66 0.24 12.29
CA ALA A 115 -5.33 -0.73 11.27
C ALA A 115 -3.89 -0.54 10.75
N THR A 116 -3.31 0.65 10.85
CA THR A 116 -1.98 0.95 10.27
C THR A 116 -0.87 1.01 11.31
N LEU A 117 -1.16 1.53 12.50
CA LEU A 117 -0.19 1.63 13.60
C LEU A 117 0.10 0.25 14.21
N GLU A 118 1.36 0.06 14.59
CA GLU A 118 1.83 -1.13 15.30
C GLU A 118 1.95 -0.85 16.81
N LEU A 119 1.63 -1.86 17.62
CA LEU A 119 2.02 -1.95 19.02
C LEU A 119 3.54 -2.08 19.12
N THR A 120 4.11 -1.82 20.30
CA THR A 120 5.55 -1.98 20.56
C THR A 120 6.08 -3.38 20.20
N ARG A 121 5.21 -4.41 20.24
CA ARG A 121 5.52 -5.81 19.90
C ARG A 121 5.39 -6.14 18.40
N GLY A 122 4.99 -5.18 17.56
CA GLY A 122 4.95 -5.29 16.09
C GLY A 122 3.63 -5.76 15.48
N GLU A 123 2.64 -6.18 16.26
CA GLU A 123 1.27 -6.41 15.75
C GLU A 123 0.51 -5.09 15.61
N ARG A 124 -0.52 -5.05 14.75
CA ARG A 124 -1.37 -3.85 14.58
C ARG A 124 -2.08 -3.50 15.89
N VAL A 125 -2.24 -2.21 16.18
CA VAL A 125 -3.02 -1.72 17.34
C VAL A 125 -4.42 -2.34 17.33
N LEU A 126 -5.00 -2.54 16.15
CA LEU A 126 -6.29 -3.22 15.95
C LEU A 126 -6.42 -4.61 16.59
N THR A 127 -5.31 -5.31 16.85
CA THR A 127 -5.32 -6.65 17.47
C THR A 127 -5.59 -6.62 18.97
N ASP A 128 -5.44 -5.45 19.61
CA ASP A 128 -5.68 -5.22 21.03
C ASP A 128 -6.84 -4.23 21.21
N PRO A 129 -8.02 -4.68 21.67
CA PRO A 129 -9.19 -3.81 21.84
C PRO A 129 -8.96 -2.66 22.83
N GLY A 130 -8.13 -2.86 23.86
CA GLY A 130 -7.80 -1.82 24.84
C GLY A 130 -6.94 -0.74 24.19
N ALA A 131 -5.87 -1.16 23.50
CA ALA A 131 -5.00 -0.22 22.78
C ALA A 131 -5.75 0.54 21.67
N ALA A 132 -6.68 -0.12 20.97
CA ALA A 132 -7.52 0.53 19.96
C ALA A 132 -8.47 1.58 20.57
N ALA A 133 -9.02 1.31 21.76
CA ALA A 133 -9.86 2.26 22.49
C ALA A 133 -9.05 3.47 22.98
N ASP A 134 -7.87 3.23 23.58
CA ASP A 134 -6.96 4.27 24.04
C ASP A 134 -6.49 5.15 22.88
N LEU A 135 -6.19 4.52 21.73
CA LEU A 135 -5.82 5.23 20.51
C LEU A 135 -6.94 6.10 19.97
N ALA A 136 -8.17 5.60 19.95
CA ALA A 136 -9.33 6.38 19.50
C ALA A 136 -9.58 7.59 20.42
N ALA A 137 -9.47 7.42 21.74
CA ALA A 137 -9.61 8.51 22.71
C ALA A 137 -8.49 9.55 22.57
N SER A 138 -7.24 9.10 22.49
CA SER A 138 -6.06 9.95 22.28
C SER A 138 -6.13 10.75 20.97
N LEU A 139 -6.58 10.10 19.88
CA LEU A 139 -6.81 10.77 18.60
C LEU A 139 -7.92 11.82 18.71
N ALA A 140 -9.03 11.50 19.38
CA ALA A 140 -10.17 12.41 19.54
C ALA A 140 -9.75 13.70 20.26
N GLU A 141 -8.94 13.59 21.32
CA GLU A 141 -8.35 14.75 22.01
C GLU A 141 -7.41 15.54 21.10
N GLY A 142 -6.52 14.85 20.38
CA GLY A 142 -5.61 15.45 19.41
C GLY A 142 -6.30 16.21 18.28
N VAL A 143 -7.40 15.66 17.78
CA VAL A 143 -8.25 16.29 16.76
C VAL A 143 -8.89 17.56 17.30
N ALA A 144 -9.39 17.56 18.54
CA ALA A 144 -9.94 18.76 19.17
C ALA A 144 -8.88 19.87 19.29
N GLY A 145 -7.66 19.51 19.68
CA GLY A 145 -6.51 20.42 19.71
C GLY A 145 -6.18 20.99 18.32
N HIS A 146 -6.10 20.12 17.30
CA HIS A 146 -5.81 20.51 15.93
C HIS A 146 -6.86 21.48 15.35
N VAL A 147 -8.15 21.20 15.57
CA VAL A 147 -9.24 22.09 15.17
C VAL A 147 -9.16 23.43 15.90
N GLY A 148 -8.82 23.41 17.20
CA GLY A 148 -8.59 24.61 18.00
C GLY A 148 -7.46 25.48 17.44
N ASP A 149 -6.34 24.86 17.04
CA ASP A 149 -5.23 25.57 16.39
C ASP A 149 -5.64 26.21 15.06
N VAL A 150 -6.39 25.49 14.22
CA VAL A 150 -6.89 26.03 12.95
C VAL A 150 -7.83 27.21 13.18
N ARG A 151 -8.77 27.12 14.13
CA ARG A 151 -9.67 28.22 14.51
C ARG A 151 -8.91 29.44 15.04
N ARG A 152 -7.82 29.23 15.77
CA ARG A 152 -6.97 30.31 16.29
C ARG A 152 -6.19 31.00 15.16
N LEU A 153 -5.74 30.24 14.17
CA LEU A 153 -4.97 30.75 13.03
C LEU A 153 -5.85 31.40 11.97
N VAL A 154 -7.08 30.92 11.77
CA VAL A 154 -8.06 31.47 10.82
C VAL A 154 -9.40 31.70 11.53
N PRO A 155 -9.57 32.81 12.29
CA PRO A 155 -10.74 33.02 13.14
C PRO A 155 -12.08 33.12 12.40
N GLY A 156 -12.07 33.56 11.14
CA GLY A 156 -13.26 33.64 10.30
C GLY A 156 -13.68 32.30 9.68
N ALA A 157 -12.89 31.23 9.86
CA ALA A 157 -13.17 29.93 9.28
C ALA A 157 -14.23 29.13 10.08
N GLU A 158 -15.27 28.69 9.38
CA GLU A 158 -16.13 27.59 9.82
C GLU A 158 -15.42 26.27 9.51
N VAL A 159 -14.70 25.76 10.51
CA VAL A 159 -13.89 24.54 10.33
C VAL A 159 -14.80 23.34 10.06
N VAL A 160 -14.56 22.65 8.94
CA VAL A 160 -15.21 21.38 8.57
C VAL A 160 -14.24 20.24 8.85
N LEU A 161 -14.55 19.36 9.80
CA LEU A 161 -13.67 18.23 10.14
C LEU A 161 -14.01 17.01 9.28
N GLN A 162 -13.04 16.49 8.53
CA GLN A 162 -13.16 15.21 7.82
C GLN A 162 -12.34 14.12 8.50
N LEU A 163 -12.97 12.98 8.79
CA LEU A 163 -12.30 11.76 9.26
C LEU A 163 -12.16 10.76 8.12
N ASP A 164 -10.93 10.36 7.81
CA ASP A 164 -10.61 9.48 6.69
C ASP A 164 -10.51 8.02 7.11
N GLU A 165 -11.45 7.20 6.62
CA GLU A 165 -11.58 5.78 6.97
C GLU A 165 -11.49 4.82 5.76
N PRO A 166 -10.44 4.90 4.91
CA PRO A 166 -10.29 4.01 3.75
C PRO A 166 -10.08 2.53 4.13
N ALA A 167 -9.52 2.22 5.30
CA ALA A 167 -9.29 0.83 5.73
C ALA A 167 -10.49 0.19 6.41
N LEU A 168 -11.57 0.95 6.65
CA LEU A 168 -12.71 0.52 7.46
C LEU A 168 -13.37 -0.78 6.98
N PRO A 169 -13.63 -1.00 5.67
CA PRO A 169 -14.17 -2.28 5.22
C PRO A 169 -13.26 -3.46 5.58
N ALA A 170 -11.94 -3.29 5.47
CA ALA A 170 -10.99 -4.35 5.81
C ALA A 170 -10.95 -4.65 7.33
N VAL A 171 -11.22 -3.63 8.16
CA VAL A 171 -11.39 -3.77 9.62
C VAL A 171 -12.65 -4.57 9.96
N LEU A 172 -13.77 -4.26 9.32
CA LEU A 172 -15.05 -4.93 9.53
C LEU A 172 -15.06 -6.37 9.00
N GLU A 173 -14.43 -6.61 7.85
CA GLU A 173 -14.33 -7.93 7.24
C GLU A 173 -13.28 -8.82 7.91
N GLY A 174 -12.36 -8.24 8.70
CA GLY A 174 -11.19 -8.94 9.21
C GLY A 174 -10.27 -9.42 8.08
N SER A 175 -10.11 -8.61 7.02
CA SER A 175 -9.30 -8.96 5.86
C SER A 175 -7.86 -8.42 5.95
N LEU A 176 -7.54 -7.62 6.98
CA LEU A 176 -6.18 -7.14 7.24
C LEU A 176 -5.24 -8.29 7.61
N PRO A 177 -4.02 -8.36 7.03
CA PRO A 177 -3.03 -9.36 7.43
C PRO A 177 -2.47 -9.05 8.83
N THR A 178 -2.19 -10.09 9.61
CA THR A 178 -1.37 -10.00 10.83
C THR A 178 0.05 -9.55 10.50
N ALA A 179 0.85 -9.10 11.47
CA ALA A 179 2.24 -8.69 11.22
C ALA A 179 3.08 -9.80 10.59
N SER A 180 2.80 -11.05 10.95
CA SER A 180 3.44 -12.23 10.35
C SER A 180 3.07 -12.46 8.87
N GLY A 181 1.96 -11.87 8.40
CA GLY A 181 1.40 -12.07 7.06
C GLY A 181 0.75 -13.44 6.82
N TYR A 182 0.72 -14.33 7.82
CA TYR A 182 0.15 -15.68 7.70
C TYR A 182 -1.29 -15.79 8.22
N GLY A 183 -1.73 -14.81 9.02
CA GLY A 183 -3.07 -14.74 9.59
C GLY A 183 -3.83 -13.51 9.12
N ARG A 184 -5.08 -13.43 9.55
CA ARG A 184 -5.92 -12.25 9.42
C ARG A 184 -6.25 -11.70 10.79
N VAL A 185 -6.27 -10.38 10.91
CA VAL A 185 -6.78 -9.70 12.10
C VAL A 185 -8.27 -10.01 12.22
N ARG A 186 -8.74 -10.22 13.45
CA ARG A 186 -10.16 -10.51 13.68
C ARG A 186 -11.02 -9.33 13.24
N PRO A 187 -12.21 -9.58 12.66
CA PRO A 187 -13.16 -8.53 12.37
C PRO A 187 -13.56 -7.82 13.66
N VAL A 188 -13.72 -6.49 13.59
CA VAL A 188 -14.19 -5.67 14.71
C VAL A 188 -15.71 -5.56 14.65
N ASP A 189 -16.34 -5.61 15.82
CA ASP A 189 -17.79 -5.47 15.93
C ASP A 189 -18.27 -4.11 15.37
N PRO A 190 -19.26 -4.09 14.45
CA PRO A 190 -19.81 -2.85 13.88
C PRO A 190 -20.26 -1.80 14.90
N GLN A 191 -20.75 -2.21 16.07
CA GLN A 191 -21.18 -1.28 17.13
C GLN A 191 -19.99 -0.60 17.80
N VAL A 192 -18.90 -1.34 18.03
CA VAL A 192 -17.65 -0.78 18.55
C VAL A 192 -17.08 0.22 17.55
N VAL A 193 -17.11 -0.13 16.26
CA VAL A 193 -16.68 0.77 15.19
C VAL A 193 -17.47 2.08 15.18
N ALA A 194 -18.79 1.97 15.16
CA ALA A 194 -19.67 3.13 15.16
C ALA A 194 -19.50 4.00 16.42
N GLY A 195 -19.27 3.37 17.59
CA GLY A 195 -19.03 4.06 18.85
C GLY A 195 -17.77 4.93 18.83
N ALA A 196 -16.64 4.38 18.35
CA ALA A 196 -15.38 5.14 18.27
C ALA A 196 -15.47 6.29 17.24
N LEU A 197 -16.12 6.06 16.09
CA LEU A 197 -16.35 7.12 15.10
C LEU A 197 -17.24 8.23 15.67
N ARG A 198 -18.31 7.88 16.39
CA ARG A 198 -19.18 8.85 17.04
C ARG A 198 -18.43 9.67 18.09
N GLY A 199 -17.55 9.03 18.87
CA GLY A 199 -16.69 9.72 19.82
C GLY A 199 -15.77 10.75 19.14
N ALA A 200 -15.11 10.36 18.04
CA ALA A 200 -14.23 11.24 17.28
C ALA A 200 -15.00 12.38 16.56
N VAL A 201 -16.20 12.12 16.06
CA VAL A 201 -17.07 13.15 15.46
C VAL A 201 -17.56 14.15 16.51
N ALA A 202 -17.89 13.67 17.72
CA ALA A 202 -18.44 14.50 18.79
C ALA A 202 -17.43 15.46 19.43
N THR A 203 -16.14 15.40 19.09
CA THR A 203 -15.14 16.37 19.58
C THR A 203 -15.18 17.72 18.86
N HIS A 204 -15.98 17.82 17.79
CA HIS A 204 -16.13 19.03 17.01
C HIS A 204 -17.61 19.41 16.89
N ASP A 205 -17.97 20.59 17.40
CA ASP A 205 -19.35 21.12 17.33
C ASP A 205 -19.74 21.69 15.96
N GLY A 206 -18.80 21.74 15.01
CA GLY A 206 -19.04 22.25 13.66
C GLY A 206 -19.38 21.14 12.64
N PRO A 207 -19.40 21.46 11.34
CA PRO A 207 -19.68 20.47 10.30
C PRO A 207 -18.63 19.34 10.29
N THR A 208 -19.11 18.10 10.21
CA THR A 208 -18.27 16.90 10.18
C THR A 208 -18.54 16.05 8.95
N VAL A 209 -17.50 15.39 8.45
CA VAL A 209 -17.55 14.50 7.28
C VAL A 209 -16.82 13.21 7.64
N VAL A 210 -17.41 12.04 7.34
CA VAL A 210 -16.66 10.78 7.40
C VAL A 210 -16.46 10.28 5.98
N HIS A 211 -15.21 10.06 5.61
CA HIS A 211 -14.78 9.67 4.28
C HIS A 211 -14.42 8.19 4.23
N CYS A 212 -14.93 7.48 3.23
CA CYS A 212 -14.49 6.13 2.89
C CYS A 212 -14.57 5.94 1.37
N CYS A 213 -13.42 5.99 0.70
CA CYS A 213 -13.31 5.80 -0.74
C CYS A 213 -13.42 4.34 -1.20
N HIS A 214 -13.53 3.38 -0.28
CA HIS A 214 -13.60 1.98 -0.66
C HIS A 214 -14.96 1.66 -1.34
N PRO A 215 -14.98 0.87 -2.44
CA PRO A 215 -16.23 0.53 -3.13
C PRO A 215 -17.26 -0.20 -2.26
N SER A 216 -16.82 -0.92 -1.23
CA SER A 216 -17.68 -1.59 -0.23
C SER A 216 -17.91 -0.77 1.05
N ALA A 217 -17.68 0.55 1.04
CA ALA A 217 -17.89 1.41 2.20
C ALA A 217 -19.28 1.15 2.86
N PRO A 218 -19.34 0.91 4.18
CA PRO A 218 -20.56 0.52 4.88
C PRO A 218 -21.44 1.74 5.18
N ILE A 219 -22.14 2.27 4.16
CA ILE A 219 -22.93 3.52 4.24
C ILE A 219 -23.87 3.57 5.46
N PRO A 220 -24.65 2.52 5.79
CA PRO A 220 -25.54 2.56 6.96
C PRO A 220 -24.79 2.74 8.30
N LEU A 221 -23.62 2.11 8.44
CA LEU A 221 -22.78 2.25 9.63
C LEU A 221 -22.17 3.65 9.71
N LEU A 222 -21.66 4.16 8.59
CA LEU A 222 -21.09 5.50 8.51
C LEU A 222 -22.15 6.56 8.85
N ARG A 223 -23.39 6.41 8.38
CA ARG A 223 -24.50 7.28 8.77
C ARG A 223 -24.79 7.22 10.27
N ALA A 224 -24.65 6.06 10.90
CA ALA A 224 -24.84 5.88 12.35
C ALA A 224 -23.71 6.47 13.22
N SER A 225 -22.61 6.97 12.62
CA SER A 225 -21.55 7.68 13.33
C SER A 225 -22.00 9.05 13.84
N GLY A 226 -23.05 9.64 13.26
CA GLY A 226 -23.51 10.99 13.60
C GLY A 226 -22.81 12.11 12.83
N ALA A 227 -21.99 11.78 11.82
CA ALA A 227 -21.38 12.77 10.95
C ALA A 227 -22.42 13.58 10.16
N GLY A 228 -22.15 14.87 9.96
CA GLY A 228 -23.01 15.77 9.18
C GLY A 228 -23.06 15.44 7.69
N ALA A 229 -22.01 14.81 7.14
CA ALA A 229 -21.98 14.31 5.77
C ALA A 229 -21.10 13.06 5.62
N LEU A 230 -21.31 12.30 4.53
CA LEU A 230 -20.48 11.15 4.15
C LEU A 230 -19.75 11.43 2.84
N ALA A 231 -18.43 11.22 2.79
CA ALA A 231 -17.65 11.26 1.54
C ALA A 231 -17.40 9.86 1.00
N LEU A 232 -17.90 9.60 -0.21
CA LEU A 232 -18.00 8.25 -0.78
C LEU A 232 -17.51 8.24 -2.22
N ASP A 233 -16.77 7.20 -2.61
CA ASP A 233 -16.53 6.92 -4.02
C ASP A 233 -17.83 6.40 -4.67
N LEU A 234 -18.27 7.11 -5.71
CA LEU A 234 -19.45 6.86 -6.52
C LEU A 234 -19.12 6.73 -8.02
N THR A 235 -17.84 6.73 -8.41
CA THR A 235 -17.41 6.62 -9.81
C THR A 235 -17.96 5.37 -10.50
N ALA A 236 -18.08 4.25 -9.77
CA ALA A 236 -18.64 2.99 -10.23
C ALA A 236 -19.76 2.48 -9.30
N ALA A 237 -20.59 3.38 -8.76
CA ALA A 237 -21.65 3.02 -7.83
C ALA A 237 -22.75 2.14 -8.46
N SER A 238 -23.10 1.05 -7.78
CA SER A 238 -24.23 0.18 -8.14
C SER A 238 -25.58 0.84 -7.80
N PRO A 239 -26.71 0.37 -8.36
CA PRO A 239 -28.04 0.86 -7.98
C PRO A 239 -28.31 0.80 -6.48
N ALA A 240 -27.98 -0.32 -5.82
CA ALA A 240 -28.13 -0.46 -4.36
C ALA A 240 -27.28 0.53 -3.55
N ARG A 241 -26.11 0.92 -4.08
CA ARG A 241 -25.27 1.97 -3.47
C ARG A 241 -25.94 3.34 -3.59
N TRP A 242 -26.55 3.64 -4.74
CA TRP A 242 -27.33 4.87 -4.93
C TRP A 242 -28.59 4.92 -4.05
N GLU A 243 -29.28 3.80 -3.84
CA GLU A 243 -30.38 3.70 -2.87
C GLU A 243 -29.89 4.03 -1.44
N SER A 244 -28.72 3.52 -1.05
CA SER A 244 -28.13 3.82 0.25
C SER A 244 -27.71 5.29 0.38
N VAL A 245 -27.25 5.91 -0.70
CA VAL A 245 -26.96 7.36 -0.79
C VAL A 245 -28.23 8.18 -0.66
N ALA A 246 -29.30 7.78 -1.34
CA ALA A 246 -30.61 8.45 -1.25
C ALA A 246 -31.16 8.42 0.18
N ALA A 247 -31.17 7.24 0.80
CA ALA A 247 -31.58 7.10 2.21
C ALA A 247 -30.72 7.94 3.18
N THR A 248 -29.47 8.24 2.81
CA THR A 248 -28.57 9.10 3.61
C THR A 248 -28.96 10.57 3.46
N LEU A 249 -29.24 11.02 2.24
CA LEU A 249 -29.71 12.38 1.97
C LEU A 249 -31.09 12.66 2.60
N GLU A 250 -32.01 11.69 2.52
CA GLU A 250 -33.34 11.77 3.14
C GLU A 250 -33.29 11.80 4.67
N ALA A 251 -32.32 11.11 5.27
CA ALA A 251 -32.05 11.19 6.70
C ALA A 251 -31.44 12.53 7.15
N GLY A 252 -31.21 13.47 6.22
CA GLY A 252 -30.64 14.78 6.48
C GLY A 252 -29.11 14.80 6.56
N THR A 253 -28.43 13.68 6.29
CA THR A 253 -26.98 13.59 6.24
C THR A 253 -26.49 13.97 4.83
N GLY A 254 -25.58 14.94 4.73
CA GLY A 254 -25.01 15.37 3.46
C GLY A 254 -24.19 14.26 2.77
N VAL A 255 -23.92 14.44 1.47
CA VAL A 255 -23.10 13.50 0.70
C VAL A 255 -22.06 14.27 -0.10
N HIS A 256 -20.80 13.91 0.13
CA HIS A 256 -19.66 14.30 -0.69
C HIS A 256 -19.44 13.19 -1.72
N ALA A 257 -19.97 13.41 -2.92
CA ALA A 257 -20.00 12.47 -4.02
C ALA A 257 -18.67 12.45 -4.78
N GLY A 258 -17.87 11.42 -4.53
CA GLY A 258 -16.64 11.11 -5.26
C GLY A 258 -16.96 10.60 -6.66
N VAL A 259 -17.06 11.50 -7.63
CA VAL A 259 -17.41 11.17 -9.02
C VAL A 259 -16.30 11.51 -10.01
N LEU A 260 -15.24 12.18 -9.55
CA LEU A 260 -14.06 12.49 -10.34
C LEU A 260 -12.97 11.46 -10.06
N ALA A 261 -12.55 10.71 -11.08
CA ALA A 261 -11.50 9.71 -10.93
C ALA A 261 -10.16 10.38 -10.56
N THR A 262 -9.37 9.70 -9.72
CA THR A 262 -8.10 10.22 -9.21
C THR A 262 -6.97 10.21 -10.22
N ASP A 263 -7.17 9.58 -11.38
CA ASP A 263 -6.25 9.58 -12.53
C ASP A 263 -6.50 10.76 -13.49
N GLY A 264 -7.50 11.61 -13.20
CA GLY A 264 -7.88 12.74 -14.05
C GLY A 264 -8.63 12.36 -15.33
N SER A 265 -9.07 11.11 -15.46
CA SER A 265 -9.78 10.62 -16.66
C SER A 265 -11.23 11.12 -16.77
N THR A 266 -11.85 11.52 -15.65
CA THR A 266 -13.25 11.94 -15.65
C THR A 266 -13.43 13.38 -16.10
N SER A 267 -14.22 13.60 -17.16
CA SER A 267 -14.71 14.94 -17.53
C SER A 267 -15.90 15.38 -16.68
N ASP A 268 -16.08 16.70 -16.51
CA ASP A 268 -17.21 17.30 -15.77
C ASP A 268 -18.58 16.81 -16.25
N ALA A 269 -18.75 16.64 -17.56
CA ALA A 269 -20.00 16.15 -18.14
C ALA A 269 -20.31 14.70 -17.74
N VAL A 270 -19.27 13.87 -17.58
CA VAL A 270 -19.43 12.49 -17.08
C VAL A 270 -19.78 12.52 -15.59
N ALA A 271 -19.06 13.30 -14.79
CA ALA A 271 -19.33 13.44 -13.37
C ALA A 271 -20.77 13.92 -13.08
N LEU A 272 -21.24 14.92 -13.83
CA LEU A 272 -22.60 15.43 -13.71
C LEU A 272 -23.64 14.37 -14.06
N ARG A 273 -23.45 13.63 -15.16
CA ARG A 273 -24.36 12.53 -15.54
C ARG A 273 -24.40 11.44 -14.49
N THR A 274 -23.24 11.03 -13.97
CA THR A 274 -23.17 10.00 -12.91
C THR A 274 -24.03 10.38 -11.70
N VAL A 275 -24.00 11.66 -11.29
CA VAL A 275 -24.82 12.15 -10.18
C VAL A 275 -26.30 12.20 -10.54
N LEU A 276 -26.66 12.82 -11.68
CA LEU A 276 -28.06 13.01 -12.06
C LEU A 276 -28.76 11.66 -12.29
N ASP A 277 -28.15 10.77 -13.07
CA ASP A 277 -28.68 9.43 -13.36
C ASP A 277 -28.77 8.60 -12.08
N GLY A 278 -27.78 8.74 -11.17
CA GLY A 278 -27.74 8.05 -9.89
C GLY A 278 -28.89 8.46 -8.96
N LEU A 279 -29.13 9.77 -8.84
CA LEU A 279 -30.23 10.31 -8.04
C LEU A 279 -31.59 9.95 -8.63
N GLU A 280 -31.76 10.08 -9.94
CA GLU A 280 -33.01 9.75 -10.63
C GLU A 280 -33.37 8.27 -10.43
N ARG A 281 -32.40 7.35 -10.61
CA ARG A 281 -32.61 5.91 -10.36
C ARG A 281 -32.94 5.60 -8.92
N ALA A 282 -32.44 6.39 -7.97
CA ALA A 282 -32.77 6.25 -6.56
C ALA A 282 -34.08 6.97 -6.16
N GLY A 283 -34.82 7.53 -7.13
CA GLY A 283 -36.09 8.20 -6.90
C GLY A 283 -36.00 9.63 -6.36
N LEU A 284 -34.81 10.24 -6.38
CA LEU A 284 -34.58 11.60 -5.88
C LEU A 284 -34.50 12.62 -7.02
N ALA A 285 -35.43 13.58 -7.01
CA ALA A 285 -35.34 14.74 -7.87
C ALA A 285 -34.21 15.67 -7.40
N PHE A 286 -33.30 16.06 -8.30
CA PHE A 286 -32.16 16.92 -7.98
C PHE A 286 -32.55 18.24 -7.30
N SER A 287 -33.72 18.81 -7.62
CA SER A 287 -34.27 20.02 -6.99
C SER A 287 -34.47 19.90 -5.48
N ASN A 288 -34.67 18.68 -4.99
CA ASN A 288 -34.98 18.39 -3.59
C ASN A 288 -33.74 17.97 -2.80
N VAL A 289 -32.59 17.80 -3.46
CA VAL A 289 -31.36 17.36 -2.82
C VAL A 289 -30.64 18.55 -2.18
N ARG A 290 -30.44 18.48 -0.87
CA ARG A 290 -29.58 19.39 -0.09
C ARG A 290 -28.33 18.64 0.39
N GLY A 291 -27.26 19.36 0.67
CA GLY A 291 -26.04 18.77 1.23
C GLY A 291 -25.18 17.95 0.26
N LEU A 292 -25.38 18.09 -1.05
CA LEU A 292 -24.58 17.40 -2.07
C LEU A 292 -23.35 18.23 -2.49
N VAL A 293 -22.17 17.65 -2.32
CA VAL A 293 -20.86 18.23 -2.66
C VAL A 293 -20.15 17.28 -3.62
N VAL A 294 -19.52 17.78 -4.67
CA VAL A 294 -18.72 16.96 -5.61
C VAL A 294 -17.28 16.87 -5.13
N THR A 295 -16.71 15.68 -5.18
CA THR A 295 -15.31 15.44 -4.84
C THR A 295 -14.64 14.52 -5.86
N PRO A 296 -13.29 14.48 -5.85
CA PRO A 296 -12.55 13.30 -6.30
C PRO A 296 -12.98 12.04 -5.55
N ALA A 297 -12.78 10.88 -6.17
CA ALA A 297 -13.03 9.57 -5.57
C ALA A 297 -12.16 9.28 -4.35
N CYS A 298 -10.93 9.82 -4.32
CA CYS A 298 -9.99 9.74 -3.21
C CYS A 298 -8.97 10.91 -3.30
N GLY A 299 -7.92 10.91 -2.47
CA GLY A 299 -6.82 11.89 -2.54
C GLY A 299 -6.10 11.90 -3.91
N LEU A 300 -5.57 13.07 -4.28
CA LEU A 300 -4.93 13.36 -5.57
C LEU A 300 -3.40 13.20 -5.55
N ALA A 301 -2.82 12.65 -4.49
CA ALA A 301 -1.36 12.55 -4.32
C ALA A 301 -0.65 11.76 -5.43
N GLY A 302 -1.36 10.90 -6.16
CA GLY A 302 -0.83 10.12 -7.28
C GLY A 302 -0.73 10.86 -8.63
N LEU A 303 -1.27 12.09 -8.73
CA LEU A 303 -1.19 12.91 -9.95
C LEU A 303 0.18 13.62 -10.05
N THR A 304 0.63 13.92 -11.28
CA THR A 304 1.78 14.83 -11.45
C THR A 304 1.39 16.26 -11.04
N PRO A 305 2.32 17.13 -10.59
CA PRO A 305 2.03 18.50 -10.16
C PRO A 305 1.33 19.38 -11.21
N GLU A 306 1.42 19.04 -12.50
CA GLU A 306 0.72 19.71 -13.60
C GLU A 306 -0.72 19.20 -13.81
N GLY A 307 -1.07 18.03 -13.26
CA GLY A 307 -2.40 17.41 -13.36
C GLY A 307 -3.54 18.13 -12.62
N PRO A 308 -3.33 18.76 -11.45
CA PRO A 308 -4.36 19.56 -10.77
C PRO A 308 -4.81 20.79 -11.55
N ALA A 309 -3.94 21.37 -12.40
CA ALA A 309 -4.31 22.46 -13.29
C ALA A 309 -5.24 21.98 -14.44
N ALA A 310 -5.21 20.70 -14.80
CA ALA A 310 -6.18 20.11 -15.73
C ALA A 310 -7.58 19.95 -15.09
N PHE A 311 -7.67 19.89 -13.75
CA PHE A 311 -8.92 19.92 -12.99
C PHE A 311 -9.61 21.29 -13.01
N SER A 312 -8.91 22.37 -13.39
CA SER A 312 -9.49 23.70 -13.65
C SER A 312 -9.38 24.15 -15.12
N GLY A 313 -8.72 23.34 -15.95
CA GLY A 313 -8.26 23.71 -17.30
C GLY A 313 -9.23 23.44 -18.44
N ARG A 314 -10.48 23.02 -18.20
CA ARG A 314 -11.55 23.06 -19.22
C ARG A 314 -12.53 24.16 -18.88
N ARG A 315 -12.17 25.37 -19.29
CA ARG A 315 -13.08 26.52 -19.40
C ARG A 315 -14.21 26.17 -20.36
N SER A 316 -15.28 25.61 -19.83
CA SER A 316 -16.63 25.87 -20.33
C SER A 316 -17.46 26.36 -19.17
N THR A 317 -17.48 27.68 -19.03
CA THR A 317 -18.53 28.39 -18.32
C THR A 317 -19.90 27.79 -18.68
N PRO A 318 -20.76 27.43 -17.72
CA PRO A 318 -22.19 27.53 -17.93
C PRO A 318 -22.58 29.01 -17.80
N ARG A 319 -22.08 29.86 -18.70
CA ARG A 319 -22.69 31.18 -18.93
C ARG A 319 -23.96 30.97 -19.77
N ALA A 320 -24.88 30.18 -19.25
CA ALA A 320 -26.26 30.06 -19.74
C ALA A 320 -27.15 29.26 -18.78
N VAL A 321 -27.05 29.46 -17.46
CA VAL A 321 -28.20 29.18 -16.59
C VAL A 321 -28.39 30.37 -15.66
N SER A 322 -28.75 31.50 -16.28
CA SER A 322 -29.38 32.57 -15.53
C SER A 322 -30.71 32.03 -14.98
N SER A 323 -31.02 32.46 -13.76
CA SER A 323 -32.29 32.29 -13.06
C SER A 323 -33.50 32.93 -13.76
N ARG A 324 -33.49 33.08 -15.10
CA ARG A 324 -34.59 33.65 -15.90
C ARG A 324 -35.09 32.76 -17.06
N LYS A 325 -34.58 31.54 -17.22
CA LYS A 325 -35.17 30.54 -18.14
C LYS A 325 -35.37 29.20 -17.42
N TRP A 326 -36.20 29.23 -16.39
CA TRP A 326 -36.80 28.03 -15.81
C TRP A 326 -38.28 28.35 -15.55
N VAL A 327 -39.02 28.52 -16.65
CA VAL A 327 -40.48 28.47 -16.69
C VAL A 327 -40.80 27.61 -17.91
N PRO A 328 -41.56 26.50 -17.78
CA PRO A 328 -42.07 25.79 -18.94
C PRO A 328 -43.08 26.71 -19.65
N ASP A 329 -42.97 26.85 -20.97
CA ASP A 329 -44.01 27.51 -21.77
C ASP A 329 -45.35 26.80 -21.52
N GLY A 330 -46.25 27.45 -20.78
CA GLY A 330 -47.59 26.91 -20.51
C GLY A 330 -48.15 27.13 -19.10
N ALA A 331 -48.02 28.32 -18.51
CA ALA A 331 -49.00 28.83 -17.54
C ALA A 331 -48.80 30.33 -17.33
N ALA A 332 -49.77 31.13 -17.77
CA ALA A 332 -49.83 32.56 -17.50
C ALA A 332 -50.15 32.80 -16.02
N ALA A 333 -49.31 33.57 -15.31
CA ALA A 333 -49.71 34.29 -14.10
C ALA A 333 -48.84 35.54 -13.89
N ARG A 334 -49.52 36.68 -13.74
CA ARG A 334 -49.01 38.05 -13.63
C ARG A 334 -48.22 38.31 -12.32
N PRO A 335 -47.37 39.35 -12.27
CA PRO A 335 -46.59 39.69 -11.09
C PRO A 335 -47.44 40.47 -10.07
N LEU A 336 -47.32 40.10 -8.79
CA LEU A 336 -47.75 40.93 -7.67
C LEU A 336 -46.51 41.32 -6.86
N ALA A 337 -46.12 42.58 -7.03
CA ALA A 337 -45.29 43.31 -6.10
C ALA A 337 -46.08 43.59 -4.81
N GLY A 338 -45.45 43.47 -3.63
CA GLY A 338 -46.03 44.03 -2.41
C GLY A 338 -45.56 43.44 -1.10
N GLN A 339 -44.69 44.20 -0.42
CA GLN A 339 -44.77 44.52 1.02
C GLN A 339 -44.21 43.56 2.08
N VAL A 340 -43.86 44.23 3.20
CA VAL A 340 -43.53 43.75 4.57
C VAL A 340 -42.06 43.31 4.75
N ARG A 341 -41.09 44.15 5.13
CA ARG A 341 -40.91 45.04 6.31
C ARG A 341 -40.95 44.32 7.68
N ARG A 342 -39.78 44.31 8.35
CA ARG A 342 -39.50 44.32 9.81
C ARG A 342 -40.22 43.30 10.72
N ALA A 343 -39.43 42.51 11.45
CA ALA A 343 -39.51 42.42 12.91
C ALA A 343 -38.32 41.66 13.51
N ARG A 344 -37.57 42.33 14.40
CA ARG A 344 -36.83 41.69 15.51
C ARG A 344 -37.85 41.22 16.56
N PRO A 345 -37.43 40.32 17.46
CA PRO A 345 -37.56 40.70 18.87
C PRO A 345 -36.30 40.43 19.70
N HIS A 346 -36.12 41.34 20.65
CA HIS A 346 -35.29 41.22 21.83
C HIS A 346 -35.85 40.15 22.77
N LEU A 347 -34.97 39.43 23.46
CA LEU A 347 -35.20 38.99 24.84
C LEU A 347 -33.84 38.77 25.49
N GLY A 348 -33.49 39.69 26.40
CA GLY A 348 -32.41 39.51 27.34
C GLY A 348 -32.90 38.73 28.55
N VAL A 349 -31.99 37.96 29.15
CA VAL A 349 -32.06 37.54 30.55
C VAL A 349 -30.62 37.54 31.09
N GLU A 350 -30.44 38.26 32.19
CA GLU A 350 -29.20 38.43 32.95
C GLU A 350 -28.85 37.21 33.82
N LEU A 351 -27.59 37.20 34.25
CA LEU A 351 -26.82 36.23 35.03
C LEU A 351 -27.39 35.93 36.46
N PRO A 352 -26.79 34.97 37.18
CA PRO A 352 -25.74 35.38 38.12
C PRO A 352 -24.49 34.48 38.16
N ALA A 353 -23.41 35.13 38.58
CA ALA A 353 -22.08 34.60 38.84
C ALA A 353 -22.03 33.61 40.01
N HIS A 354 -21.08 32.67 39.95
CA HIS A 354 -20.57 32.02 41.15
C HIS A 354 -19.04 31.87 41.09
N GLU A 355 -18.40 32.46 42.11
CA GLU A 355 -17.00 32.35 42.48
C GLU A 355 -16.62 30.92 42.88
N GLY A 356 -15.35 30.55 42.70
CA GLY A 356 -14.81 29.35 43.33
C GLY A 356 -13.50 28.85 42.72
N ARG A 357 -12.38 29.53 42.97
CA ARG A 357 -11.04 28.95 42.79
C ARG A 357 -10.72 28.00 43.95
N PRO A 358 -10.04 26.88 43.70
CA PRO A 358 -9.12 26.33 44.67
C PRO A 358 -7.67 26.33 44.14
N ARG A 359 -6.78 26.90 44.95
CA ARG A 359 -5.32 26.69 44.89
C ARG A 359 -5.03 25.29 45.44
N VAL A 360 -4.26 24.45 44.74
CA VAL A 360 -3.50 23.37 45.41
C VAL A 360 -2.17 23.10 44.68
N ALA A 361 -1.10 23.30 45.47
CA ALA A 361 0.18 22.60 45.58
C ALA A 361 0.90 22.03 44.35
N ARG A 362 2.12 22.55 44.15
CA ARG A 362 3.26 21.84 43.55
C ARG A 362 3.82 20.82 44.55
N PRO A 363 4.22 19.62 44.11
CA PRO A 363 5.24 18.84 44.77
C PRO A 363 6.58 18.95 44.03
N ARG A 364 7.61 19.32 44.79
CA ARG A 364 9.01 18.98 44.51
C ARG A 364 9.18 17.47 44.69
N ALA A 365 9.87 16.81 43.76
CA ALA A 365 10.50 15.52 44.00
C ALA A 365 11.77 15.40 43.16
N ASP A 366 12.89 15.39 43.89
CA ASP A 366 14.01 14.47 43.76
C ASP A 366 14.91 14.53 42.51
N LEU A 367 15.96 15.33 42.68
CA LEU A 367 17.26 15.15 42.05
C LEU A 367 17.88 13.81 42.50
N GLY A 368 17.87 12.83 41.61
CA GLY A 368 18.59 11.57 41.79
C GLY A 368 19.04 11.02 40.43
N ALA A 369 20.09 11.58 39.83
CA ALA A 369 20.72 11.01 38.66
C ALA A 369 22.25 11.04 38.80
N ALA A 370 22.78 9.86 39.09
CA ALA A 370 24.20 9.52 39.07
C ALA A 370 24.77 9.53 37.63
N HIS A 371 26.09 9.62 37.58
CA HIS A 371 26.98 9.91 36.46
C HIS A 371 26.78 9.15 35.13
N PRO A 372 27.27 9.74 34.00
CA PRO A 372 27.06 9.27 32.64
C PRO A 372 28.15 8.31 32.17
N HIS A 373 27.77 7.17 31.60
CA HIS A 373 28.66 6.41 30.73
C HIS A 373 28.75 7.07 29.36
N ARG A 374 29.93 7.66 29.09
CA ARG A 374 30.35 8.20 27.81
C ARG A 374 30.76 7.09 26.83
N GLY A 375 30.20 7.14 25.62
CA GLY A 375 30.91 6.77 24.39
C GLY A 375 30.06 6.06 23.32
N PRO A 376 30.30 6.26 21.99
CA PRO A 376 31.09 7.29 21.34
C PRO A 376 30.25 8.23 20.45
N ARG A 377 30.63 9.51 20.47
CA ARG A 377 30.30 10.48 19.43
C ARG A 377 30.78 9.96 18.07
N ARG A 378 29.87 9.79 17.11
CA ARG A 378 30.22 9.76 15.68
C ARG A 378 29.35 10.72 14.87
N ARG A 379 29.91 11.93 14.79
CA ARG A 379 30.02 12.83 13.63
C ARG A 379 28.92 12.75 12.57
N ARG A 380 28.30 13.92 12.39
CA ARG A 380 27.64 14.40 11.17
C ARG A 380 28.35 13.89 9.91
N ALA A 381 27.61 13.22 9.05
CA ALA A 381 27.88 13.11 7.63
C ALA A 381 26.56 12.83 6.93
N ALA A 382 26.16 13.71 6.02
CA ALA A 382 25.16 13.41 5.00
C ALA A 382 25.61 12.12 4.27
N ARG A 383 24.85 11.03 4.35
CA ARG A 383 25.14 9.80 3.61
C ARG A 383 23.87 9.20 3.00
N ARG A 384 23.88 9.25 1.67
CA ARG A 384 23.25 8.41 0.63
C ARG A 384 22.35 7.26 1.13
N ARG A 385 21.17 7.19 0.54
CA ARG A 385 20.17 6.09 0.60
C ARG A 385 20.81 4.71 0.37
N GLY A 386 21.26 4.02 1.42
CA GLY A 386 21.75 2.65 1.35
C GLY A 386 21.50 1.90 2.66
N GLY A 387 20.78 0.78 2.59
CA GLY A 387 20.58 -0.13 3.73
C GLY A 387 21.92 -0.57 4.33
N ARG A 388 21.96 -0.80 5.64
CA ARG A 388 23.18 -1.25 6.34
C ARG A 388 23.20 -2.78 6.39
N LEU A 389 24.38 -3.37 6.16
CA LEU A 389 24.58 -4.81 6.36
C LEU A 389 24.27 -5.21 7.81
N PRO A 390 23.87 -6.47 8.05
CA PRO A 390 23.42 -6.90 9.38
C PRO A 390 24.57 -6.86 10.39
N ASN A 391 24.26 -6.51 11.63
CA ASN A 391 25.24 -6.47 12.73
C ASN A 391 25.11 -7.67 13.69
N GLY A 392 24.11 -8.53 13.52
CA GLY A 392 23.83 -9.66 14.41
C GLY A 392 24.39 -10.99 13.89
N SER A 393 25.13 -11.71 14.73
CA SER A 393 25.73 -13.02 14.40
C SER A 393 24.68 -14.06 13.99
N ARG A 394 23.49 -14.03 14.60
CA ARG A 394 22.38 -14.93 14.25
C ARG A 394 21.87 -14.69 12.82
N THR A 395 21.74 -13.43 12.40
CA THR A 395 21.32 -13.08 11.04
C THR A 395 22.36 -13.54 10.02
N TRP A 396 23.65 -13.35 10.33
CA TRP A 396 24.74 -13.87 9.51
C TRP A 396 24.73 -15.40 9.41
N GLY A 397 24.41 -16.12 10.51
CA GLY A 397 24.23 -17.56 10.48
C GLY A 397 23.13 -18.01 9.51
N HIS A 398 21.96 -17.36 9.55
CA HIS A 398 20.87 -17.65 8.60
C HIS A 398 21.21 -17.23 7.16
N LEU A 399 21.96 -16.15 6.98
CA LEU A 399 22.45 -15.70 5.67
C LEU A 399 23.51 -16.64 5.09
N LEU A 400 24.33 -17.30 5.91
CA LEU A 400 25.23 -18.36 5.49
C LEU A 400 24.45 -19.57 4.97
N VAL A 401 23.39 -19.98 5.69
CA VAL A 401 22.51 -21.07 5.22
C VAL A 401 21.80 -20.68 3.92
N CYS A 402 21.32 -19.43 3.80
CA CYS A 402 20.71 -18.96 2.55
C CYS A 402 21.74 -18.89 1.41
N GLY A 403 22.93 -18.34 1.65
CA GLY A 403 24.01 -18.27 0.67
C GLY A 403 24.43 -19.66 0.19
N PHE A 404 24.43 -20.65 1.08
CA PHE A 404 24.67 -22.04 0.72
C PHE A 404 23.60 -22.58 -0.24
N PHE A 405 22.31 -22.51 0.10
CA PHE A 405 21.24 -23.09 -0.71
C PHE A 405 20.89 -22.29 -1.97
N LEU A 406 21.08 -20.97 -1.94
CA LEU A 406 20.73 -20.05 -3.02
C LEU A 406 21.93 -19.66 -3.89
N ALA A 407 23.18 -19.95 -3.53
CA ALA A 407 24.32 -19.62 -4.39
C ALA A 407 25.31 -20.78 -4.46
N THR A 408 25.96 -21.14 -3.35
CA THR A 408 27.09 -22.08 -3.38
C THR A 408 26.68 -23.47 -3.90
N LEU A 409 25.72 -24.12 -3.25
CA LEU A 409 25.28 -25.46 -3.63
C LEU A 409 24.76 -25.55 -5.08
N PRO A 410 23.80 -24.71 -5.52
CA PRO A 410 23.28 -24.82 -6.88
C PRO A 410 24.34 -24.47 -7.93
N PHE A 411 25.16 -23.44 -7.72
CA PHE A 411 26.17 -23.06 -8.73
C PHE A 411 27.24 -24.14 -8.91
N THR A 412 27.66 -24.80 -7.82
CA THR A 412 28.58 -25.95 -7.93
C THR A 412 27.91 -27.13 -8.62
N LEU A 413 26.69 -27.49 -8.23
CA LEU A 413 26.01 -28.66 -8.78
C LEU A 413 25.65 -28.49 -10.26
N PHE A 414 25.19 -27.30 -10.68
CA PHE A 414 24.93 -27.04 -12.10
C PHE A 414 26.22 -27.03 -12.92
N ALA A 415 27.29 -26.39 -12.42
CA ALA A 415 28.58 -26.41 -13.11
C ALA A 415 29.12 -27.84 -13.31
N LEU A 416 29.04 -28.70 -12.28
CA LEU A 416 29.45 -30.11 -12.40
C LEU A 416 28.49 -30.91 -13.28
N SER A 417 27.19 -30.66 -13.16
CA SER A 417 26.17 -31.30 -13.98
C SER A 417 26.40 -31.06 -15.47
N GLU A 418 26.68 -29.82 -15.88
CA GLU A 418 26.85 -29.48 -17.30
C GLU A 418 28.14 -30.03 -17.92
N THR A 419 29.07 -30.58 -17.12
CA THR A 419 30.19 -31.38 -17.66
C THR A 419 29.78 -32.80 -18.07
N ARG A 420 28.56 -33.22 -17.71
CA ARG A 420 28.05 -34.59 -17.81
C ARG A 420 26.79 -34.70 -18.65
N ILE A 421 25.93 -33.69 -18.60
CA ILE A 421 24.66 -33.65 -19.33
C ILE A 421 24.53 -32.35 -20.11
N ALA A 422 23.76 -32.41 -21.20
CA ALA A 422 23.40 -31.23 -21.96
C ALA A 422 22.59 -30.22 -21.11
N SER A 423 22.72 -28.92 -21.43
CA SER A 423 22.01 -27.83 -20.75
C SER A 423 20.48 -27.98 -20.76
N ALA A 424 19.90 -28.70 -21.74
CA ALA A 424 18.47 -29.02 -21.75
C ALA A 424 18.06 -29.92 -20.57
N LEU A 425 18.84 -30.97 -20.29
CA LEU A 425 18.63 -31.86 -19.14
C LEU A 425 18.88 -31.13 -17.81
N ALA A 426 19.91 -30.27 -17.76
CA ALA A 426 20.15 -29.40 -16.61
C ALA A 426 18.98 -28.43 -16.37
N GLY A 427 18.42 -27.86 -17.44
CA GLY A 427 17.24 -27.00 -17.41
C GLY A 427 15.99 -27.69 -16.85
N ILE A 428 15.79 -28.98 -17.19
CA ILE A 428 14.72 -29.81 -16.58
C ILE A 428 14.96 -29.96 -15.08
N GLY A 429 16.21 -30.24 -14.66
CA GLY A 429 16.58 -30.32 -13.24
C GLY A 429 16.28 -29.02 -12.49
N ASN A 430 16.59 -27.87 -13.09
CA ASN A 430 16.26 -26.56 -12.54
C ASN A 430 14.74 -26.31 -12.46
N ALA A 431 13.97 -26.75 -13.45
CA ALA A 431 12.51 -26.63 -13.43
C ALA A 431 11.84 -27.46 -12.32
N ALA A 432 12.55 -28.36 -11.62
CA ALA A 432 12.02 -29.01 -10.43
C ALA A 432 11.90 -28.07 -9.21
N THR A 433 12.47 -26.85 -9.27
CA THR A 433 12.46 -25.89 -8.16
C THR A 433 11.07 -25.64 -7.57
N PRO A 434 9.98 -25.43 -8.34
CA PRO A 434 8.67 -25.15 -7.75
C PRO A 434 8.08 -26.35 -7.02
N ILE A 435 8.35 -27.58 -7.49
CA ILE A 435 7.97 -28.82 -6.80
C ILE A 435 8.67 -28.88 -5.44
N ALA A 436 10.00 -28.70 -5.43
CA ALA A 436 10.78 -28.67 -4.20
C ALA A 436 10.34 -27.53 -3.27
N THR A 437 9.96 -26.37 -3.82
CA THR A 437 9.46 -25.23 -3.04
C THR A 437 8.14 -25.56 -2.36
N VAL A 438 7.22 -26.24 -3.06
CA VAL A 438 5.95 -26.69 -2.47
C VAL A 438 6.21 -27.67 -1.33
N LEU A 439 7.06 -28.68 -1.55
CA LEU A 439 7.41 -29.67 -0.52
C LEU A 439 8.08 -29.01 0.70
N ALA A 440 9.07 -28.14 0.46
CA ALA A 440 9.74 -27.38 1.50
C ALA A 440 8.77 -26.46 2.25
N THR A 441 7.83 -25.82 1.55
CA THR A 441 6.82 -24.94 2.15
C THR A 441 5.93 -25.73 3.10
N ILE A 442 5.46 -26.92 2.69
CA ILE A 442 4.65 -27.80 3.55
C ILE A 442 5.45 -28.26 4.77
N ALA A 443 6.73 -28.59 4.61
CA ALA A 443 7.56 -29.13 5.68
C ALA A 443 8.09 -28.08 6.67
N ILE A 444 8.42 -26.86 6.20
CA ILE A 444 9.21 -25.87 6.96
C ILE A 444 8.36 -24.69 7.44
N LEU A 445 7.26 -24.33 6.74
CA LEU A 445 6.40 -23.21 7.13
C LEU A 445 5.20 -23.71 7.95
N PRO A 446 5.14 -23.40 9.27
CA PRO A 446 4.02 -23.80 10.11
C PRO A 446 2.72 -23.19 9.59
N GLY A 447 1.67 -24.01 9.46
CA GLY A 447 0.34 -23.56 9.04
C GLY A 447 0.18 -23.29 7.53
N ALA A 448 1.21 -23.53 6.71
CA ALA A 448 1.10 -23.34 5.27
C ALA A 448 0.15 -24.38 4.63
N ARG A 449 -0.96 -23.91 4.07
CA ARG A 449 -1.89 -24.75 3.29
C ARG A 449 -1.65 -24.56 1.81
N VAL A 450 -1.11 -25.57 1.13
CA VAL A 450 -1.01 -25.61 -0.33
C VAL A 450 -2.29 -26.22 -0.89
N THR A 451 -3.00 -25.48 -1.74
CA THR A 451 -4.24 -25.99 -2.35
C THR A 451 -3.93 -27.11 -3.33
N GLY A 452 -4.79 -28.14 -3.42
CA GLY A 452 -4.61 -29.23 -4.37
C GLY A 452 -4.53 -28.73 -5.83
N ARG A 453 -5.26 -27.66 -6.16
CA ARG A 453 -5.17 -26.99 -7.46
C ARG A 453 -3.77 -26.46 -7.77
N ARG A 454 -3.09 -25.88 -6.78
CA ARG A 454 -1.73 -25.36 -6.94
C ARG A 454 -0.71 -26.49 -7.07
N LEU A 455 -0.89 -27.59 -6.33
CA LEU A 455 -0.05 -28.79 -6.48
C LEU A 455 -0.15 -29.37 -7.90
N VAL A 456 -1.37 -29.52 -8.41
CA VAL A 456 -1.61 -29.99 -9.79
C VAL A 456 -1.01 -29.01 -10.80
N ALA A 457 -1.21 -27.71 -10.63
CA ALA A 457 -0.66 -26.71 -11.55
C ALA A 457 0.88 -26.73 -11.60
N VAL A 458 1.54 -26.91 -10.45
CA VAL A 458 3.00 -27.08 -10.38
C VAL A 458 3.44 -28.34 -11.14
N GLY A 459 2.78 -29.48 -10.92
CA GLY A 459 3.06 -30.71 -11.67
C GLY A 459 2.87 -30.55 -13.19
N VAL A 460 1.78 -29.92 -13.60
CA VAL A 460 1.48 -29.63 -15.02
C VAL A 460 2.52 -28.69 -15.63
N GLY A 461 2.96 -27.66 -14.89
CA GLY A 461 4.02 -26.76 -15.32
C GLY A 461 5.34 -27.48 -15.58
N PHE A 462 5.72 -28.42 -14.70
CA PHE A 462 6.90 -29.25 -14.89
C PHE A 462 6.81 -30.15 -16.14
N VAL A 463 5.65 -30.79 -16.37
CA VAL A 463 5.40 -31.55 -17.60
C VAL A 463 5.53 -30.65 -18.84
N GLY A 464 5.05 -29.41 -18.76
CA GLY A 464 5.24 -28.40 -19.79
C GLY A 464 6.72 -28.16 -20.10
N VAL A 465 7.57 -28.00 -19.08
CA VAL A 465 9.02 -27.83 -19.28
C VAL A 465 9.67 -29.07 -19.91
N VAL A 466 9.36 -30.26 -19.41
CA VAL A 466 9.84 -31.52 -20.02
C VAL A 466 9.44 -31.60 -21.50
N THR A 467 8.24 -31.09 -21.83
CA THR A 467 7.76 -31.04 -23.21
C THR A 467 8.55 -30.07 -24.08
N ILE A 468 8.94 -28.89 -23.56
CA ILE A 468 9.79 -27.92 -24.27
C ILE A 468 11.19 -28.49 -24.51
N MET A 469 11.74 -29.17 -23.51
CA MET A 469 13.14 -29.64 -23.52
C MET A 469 13.34 -30.95 -24.28
N GLN A 470 12.27 -31.70 -24.55
CA GLN A 470 12.25 -32.90 -25.38
C GLN A 470 13.38 -33.90 -25.06
N PRO A 471 13.55 -34.36 -23.81
CA PRO A 471 14.68 -35.21 -23.44
C PRO A 471 14.75 -36.54 -24.22
N TRP A 472 13.64 -36.98 -24.82
CA TRP A 472 13.54 -38.17 -25.66
C TRP A 472 14.19 -38.04 -27.04
N THR A 473 14.55 -36.83 -27.49
CA THR A 473 15.28 -36.64 -28.75
C THR A 473 16.80 -36.75 -28.58
N THR A 474 17.28 -36.82 -27.34
CA THR A 474 18.70 -36.96 -27.03
C THR A 474 19.16 -38.38 -27.33
N THR A 475 20.24 -38.52 -28.09
CA THR A 475 20.83 -39.80 -28.50
C THR A 475 21.85 -40.36 -27.50
N GLU A 476 22.27 -39.55 -26.53
CA GLU A 476 23.19 -39.95 -25.46
C GLU A 476 22.42 -40.60 -24.29
N GLY A 477 22.96 -41.67 -23.71
CA GLY A 477 22.34 -42.39 -22.59
C GLY A 477 22.17 -41.53 -21.33
N PRO A 478 21.33 -41.95 -20.37
CA PRO A 478 21.05 -41.15 -19.19
C PRO A 478 22.25 -41.12 -18.23
N ASP A 479 23.03 -40.03 -18.22
CA ASP A 479 23.93 -39.75 -17.09
C ASP A 479 23.07 -39.31 -15.88
N LEU A 480 22.62 -40.32 -15.14
CA LEU A 480 21.82 -40.17 -13.93
C LEU A 480 22.56 -39.37 -12.85
N VAL A 481 23.90 -39.45 -12.80
CA VAL A 481 24.70 -38.71 -11.83
C VAL A 481 24.62 -37.23 -12.16
N GLY A 482 24.90 -36.85 -13.40
CA GLY A 482 24.75 -35.45 -13.84
C GLY A 482 23.32 -34.95 -13.63
N PHE A 483 22.31 -35.71 -14.03
CA PHE A 483 20.91 -35.30 -13.84
C PHE A 483 20.53 -35.15 -12.36
N SER A 484 21.01 -36.04 -11.48
CA SER A 484 20.78 -35.93 -10.04
C SER A 484 21.41 -34.67 -9.43
N MET A 485 22.57 -34.24 -9.94
CA MET A 485 23.21 -32.99 -9.54
C MET A 485 22.34 -31.79 -9.94
N ALA A 486 21.87 -31.74 -11.19
CA ALA A 486 20.94 -30.69 -11.64
C ALA A 486 19.64 -30.67 -10.82
N LEU A 487 19.06 -31.84 -10.54
CA LEU A 487 17.85 -31.96 -9.74
C LEU A 487 18.06 -31.46 -8.30
N ALA A 488 19.18 -31.83 -7.68
CA ALA A 488 19.55 -31.36 -6.35
C ALA A 488 19.81 -29.84 -6.33
N GLY A 489 20.42 -29.28 -7.39
CA GLY A 489 20.59 -27.83 -7.57
C GLY A 489 19.25 -27.10 -7.72
N GLY A 490 18.33 -27.61 -8.54
CA GLY A 490 16.99 -27.06 -8.65
C GLY A 490 16.22 -27.14 -7.32
N ALA A 491 16.32 -28.26 -6.61
CA ALA A 491 15.66 -28.44 -5.32
C ALA A 491 16.22 -27.53 -4.23
N SER A 492 17.54 -27.25 -4.25
CA SER A 492 18.18 -26.37 -3.28
C SER A 492 17.63 -24.94 -3.34
N TYR A 493 17.29 -24.43 -4.53
CA TYR A 493 16.63 -23.13 -4.66
C TYR A 493 15.28 -23.10 -3.95
N GLY A 494 14.47 -24.15 -4.12
CA GLY A 494 13.16 -24.24 -3.49
C GLY A 494 13.25 -24.27 -1.97
N LEU A 495 14.22 -25.03 -1.45
CA LEU A 495 14.53 -25.07 -0.02
C LEU A 495 15.07 -23.72 0.48
N GLY A 496 16.02 -23.12 -0.26
CA GLY A 496 16.67 -21.87 0.10
C GLY A 496 15.72 -20.69 0.17
N TRP A 497 14.82 -20.53 -0.81
CA TRP A 497 13.82 -19.46 -0.79
C TRP A 497 12.78 -19.66 0.31
N THR A 498 12.42 -20.91 0.58
CA THR A 498 11.52 -21.26 1.68
C THR A 498 12.16 -21.02 3.05
N TYR A 499 13.43 -21.39 3.20
CA TYR A 499 14.23 -21.13 4.40
C TYR A 499 14.39 -19.62 4.64
N ASN A 500 14.73 -18.87 3.58
CA ASN A 500 14.82 -17.41 3.63
C ASN A 500 13.51 -16.81 4.13
N ARG A 501 12.37 -17.27 3.58
CA ARG A 501 11.04 -16.85 4.03
C ARG A 501 10.75 -17.21 5.49
N ARG A 502 11.23 -18.35 5.99
CA ARG A 502 10.99 -18.80 7.37
C ARG A 502 11.80 -18.04 8.41
N PHE A 503 13.08 -17.76 8.13
CA PHE A 503 14.04 -17.30 9.12
C PHE A 503 14.54 -15.87 8.91
N LEU A 504 14.45 -15.34 7.68
CA LEU A 504 14.97 -14.01 7.33
C LEU A 504 13.88 -13.02 6.87
N ALA A 505 12.61 -13.44 6.81
CA ALA A 505 11.52 -12.52 6.45
C ALA A 505 11.36 -11.32 7.39
N GLY A 506 11.70 -11.48 8.68
CA GLY A 506 11.67 -10.40 9.68
C GLY A 506 12.97 -9.59 9.80
N ALA A 507 14.03 -9.95 9.07
CA ALA A 507 15.29 -9.23 9.08
C ALA A 507 15.26 -8.15 7.97
N ASP A 508 14.59 -7.02 8.25
CA ASP A 508 14.53 -5.92 7.28
C ASP A 508 15.84 -5.13 7.23
N LEU A 509 16.69 -5.48 6.25
CA LEU A 509 17.96 -4.78 6.00
C LEU A 509 17.83 -3.64 4.96
N GLY A 510 16.64 -3.50 4.34
CA GLY A 510 16.34 -2.49 3.32
C GLY A 510 17.07 -2.66 1.96
N GLY A 511 16.37 -2.35 0.87
CA GLY A 511 16.92 -2.24 -0.49
C GLY A 511 17.80 -3.41 -0.91
N LEU A 512 19.05 -3.10 -1.31
CA LEU A 512 20.02 -4.08 -1.82
C LEU A 512 20.69 -4.93 -0.72
N ALA A 513 20.50 -4.64 0.56
CA ALA A 513 21.35 -5.21 1.62
C ALA A 513 21.17 -6.73 1.79
N MET A 514 19.93 -7.23 1.73
CA MET A 514 19.63 -8.67 1.82
C MET A 514 20.18 -9.50 0.65
N PRO A 515 19.92 -9.15 -0.63
CA PRO A 515 20.52 -9.86 -1.76
C PRO A 515 22.05 -9.73 -1.74
N THR A 516 22.59 -8.55 -1.40
CA THR A 516 24.04 -8.35 -1.29
C THR A 516 24.65 -9.25 -0.21
N ALA A 517 24.07 -9.28 0.99
CA ALA A 517 24.60 -10.10 2.08
C ALA A 517 24.52 -11.61 1.76
N THR A 518 23.45 -12.06 1.09
CA THR A 518 23.28 -13.46 0.67
C THR A 518 24.31 -13.85 -0.40
N LEU A 519 24.58 -12.98 -1.36
CA LEU A 519 25.61 -13.22 -2.38
C LEU A 519 27.02 -13.16 -1.79
N LEU A 520 27.28 -12.28 -0.82
CA LEU A 520 28.56 -12.21 -0.11
C LEU A 520 28.82 -13.46 0.74
N THR A 521 27.82 -14.00 1.45
CA THR A 521 27.97 -15.27 2.15
C THR A 521 28.16 -16.42 1.19
N GLY A 522 27.43 -16.45 0.07
CA GLY A 522 27.61 -17.43 -1.01
C GLY A 522 29.01 -17.39 -1.62
N LEU A 523 29.55 -16.19 -1.88
CA LEU A 523 30.93 -15.98 -2.33
C LEU A 523 31.93 -16.51 -1.30
N GLY A 524 31.76 -16.17 -0.02
CA GLY A 524 32.62 -16.64 1.04
C GLY A 524 32.65 -18.17 1.16
N LEU A 525 31.51 -18.83 0.96
CA LEU A 525 31.39 -20.29 0.94
C LEU A 525 31.94 -20.92 -0.35
N MET A 526 31.96 -20.19 -1.47
CA MET A 526 32.53 -20.68 -2.74
C MET A 526 34.07 -20.74 -2.72
N VAL A 527 34.73 -19.90 -1.93
CA VAL A 527 36.19 -19.90 -1.80
C VAL A 527 36.73 -21.27 -1.37
N PRO A 528 36.30 -21.89 -0.25
CA PRO A 528 36.80 -23.20 0.15
C PRO A 528 36.39 -24.31 -0.82
N VAL A 529 35.23 -24.22 -1.47
CA VAL A 529 34.81 -25.18 -2.51
C VAL A 529 35.78 -25.15 -3.70
N THR A 530 36.14 -23.95 -4.16
CA THR A 530 37.07 -23.75 -5.27
C THR A 530 38.48 -24.22 -4.92
N ILE A 531 38.94 -23.93 -3.70
CA ILE A 531 40.25 -24.40 -3.21
C ILE A 531 40.27 -25.93 -3.09
N GLY A 532 39.20 -26.54 -2.58
CA GLY A 532 39.08 -28.00 -2.48
C GLY A 532 39.05 -28.69 -3.85
N TRP A 533 38.34 -28.10 -4.82
CA TRP A 533 38.36 -28.57 -6.20
C TRP A 533 39.76 -28.45 -6.83
N ALA A 534 40.43 -27.31 -6.63
CA ALA A 534 41.80 -27.13 -7.11
C ALA A 534 42.77 -28.13 -6.45
N ALA A 535 42.59 -28.46 -5.17
CA ALA A 535 43.42 -29.44 -4.47
C ALA A 535 43.21 -30.89 -4.95
N THR A 536 42.07 -31.19 -5.58
CA THR A 536 41.69 -32.54 -6.04
C THR A 536 41.92 -32.75 -7.53
N THR A 537 42.23 -31.68 -8.28
CA THR A 537 42.55 -31.76 -9.71
C THR A 537 44.06 -31.94 -9.93
N PRO A 538 44.50 -32.69 -10.96
CA PRO A 538 45.92 -32.91 -11.24
C PRO A 538 46.74 -31.63 -11.40
N GLN A 539 46.10 -30.54 -11.84
CA GLN A 539 46.71 -29.24 -12.05
C GLN A 539 46.84 -28.42 -10.75
N GLY A 540 46.27 -28.87 -9.63
CA GLY A 540 46.37 -28.17 -8.35
C GLY A 540 45.77 -26.75 -8.39
N LEU A 541 46.32 -25.85 -7.58
CA LEU A 541 45.97 -24.41 -7.60
C LEU A 541 46.25 -23.73 -8.94
N SER A 542 47.12 -24.28 -9.79
CA SER A 542 47.39 -23.70 -11.12
C SER A 542 46.19 -23.79 -12.06
N ALA A 543 45.23 -24.69 -11.79
CA ALA A 543 43.95 -24.76 -12.52
C ALA A 543 43.17 -23.44 -12.47
N ILE A 544 43.30 -22.66 -11.39
CA ILE A 544 42.59 -21.39 -11.19
C ILE A 544 43.07 -20.31 -12.17
N THR A 545 44.37 -20.33 -12.52
CA THR A 545 45.00 -19.33 -13.39
C THR A 545 45.31 -19.85 -14.80
N ALA A 546 45.09 -21.13 -15.06
CA ALA A 546 45.43 -21.78 -16.32
C ALA A 546 44.47 -21.50 -17.48
N TYR A 547 43.44 -20.68 -17.31
CA TYR A 547 42.51 -20.36 -18.39
C TYR A 547 43.26 -19.69 -19.57
N ARG A 548 43.22 -20.35 -20.73
CA ARG A 548 43.69 -19.80 -22.00
C ARG A 548 42.49 -19.66 -22.93
N PRO A 549 42.11 -18.45 -23.36
CA PRO A 549 41.07 -18.29 -24.36
C PRO A 549 41.48 -18.99 -25.66
N ALA A 550 40.49 -19.46 -26.42
CA ALA A 550 40.74 -19.96 -27.77
C ALA A 550 41.46 -18.89 -28.61
N THR A 551 42.29 -19.32 -29.55
CA THR A 551 43.20 -18.46 -30.34
C THR A 551 42.50 -17.30 -31.05
N ASP A 552 41.20 -17.42 -31.32
CA ASP A 552 40.42 -16.46 -32.10
C ASP A 552 39.52 -15.55 -31.25
N VAL A 553 39.58 -15.65 -29.92
CA VAL A 553 38.70 -14.90 -29.01
C VAL A 553 39.50 -13.85 -28.24
N PRO A 554 39.11 -12.56 -28.28
CA PRO A 554 39.77 -11.53 -27.48
C PRO A 554 39.78 -11.89 -25.99
N GLY A 555 40.93 -11.78 -25.33
CA GLY A 555 41.09 -12.22 -23.93
C GLY A 555 40.17 -11.51 -22.91
N TRP A 556 39.61 -10.35 -23.26
CA TRP A 556 38.64 -9.63 -22.42
C TRP A 556 37.20 -10.16 -22.54
N LEU A 557 36.86 -10.86 -23.63
CA LEU A 557 35.48 -11.26 -23.91
C LEU A 557 34.92 -12.26 -22.89
N PRO A 558 35.67 -13.30 -22.44
CA PRO A 558 35.20 -14.18 -21.37
C PRO A 558 34.92 -13.42 -20.07
N LEU A 559 35.79 -12.45 -19.72
CA LEU A 559 35.58 -11.60 -18.55
C LEU A 559 34.32 -10.74 -18.69
N ALA A 560 34.08 -10.17 -19.86
CA ALA A 560 32.85 -9.42 -20.14
C ALA A 560 31.59 -10.31 -20.04
N CYS A 561 31.65 -11.56 -20.52
CA CYS A 561 30.54 -12.51 -20.39
C CYS A 561 30.26 -12.86 -18.91
N VAL A 562 31.30 -13.13 -18.12
CA VAL A 562 31.18 -13.39 -16.68
C VAL A 562 30.64 -12.17 -15.93
N LEU A 563 31.10 -10.96 -16.27
CA LEU A 563 30.58 -9.73 -15.68
C LEU A 563 29.11 -9.49 -16.04
N ALA A 564 28.73 -9.70 -17.31
CA ALA A 564 27.34 -9.57 -17.73
C ALA A 564 26.44 -10.59 -17.01
N LEU A 565 26.86 -11.85 -16.93
CA LEU A 565 26.14 -12.89 -16.20
C LEU A 565 26.05 -12.58 -14.70
N GLY A 566 27.15 -12.15 -14.09
CA GLY A 566 27.21 -11.84 -12.66
C GLY A 566 26.40 -10.60 -12.26
N VAL A 567 26.49 -9.51 -13.02
CA VAL A 567 25.78 -8.26 -12.72
C VAL A 567 24.31 -8.34 -13.09
N VAL A 568 24.00 -8.77 -14.31
CA VAL A 568 22.62 -8.77 -14.83
C VAL A 568 21.90 -10.06 -14.47
N GLY A 569 22.49 -11.21 -14.83
CA GLY A 569 21.89 -12.54 -14.65
C GLY A 569 21.77 -12.99 -13.19
N THR A 570 22.65 -12.50 -12.31
CA THR A 570 22.64 -12.87 -10.87
C THR A 570 22.34 -11.68 -9.99
N GLY A 571 23.14 -10.61 -10.03
CA GLY A 571 23.00 -9.47 -9.11
C GLY A 571 21.64 -8.80 -9.19
N PHE A 572 21.29 -8.27 -10.37
CA PHE A 572 20.00 -7.61 -10.59
C PHE A 572 18.83 -8.59 -10.50
N ALA A 573 18.95 -9.77 -11.09
CA ALA A 573 17.93 -10.81 -10.99
C ALA A 573 17.61 -11.20 -9.53
N TYR A 574 18.62 -11.31 -8.65
CA TYR A 574 18.38 -11.62 -7.24
C TYR A 574 17.63 -10.49 -6.53
N VAL A 575 17.90 -9.23 -6.85
CA VAL A 575 17.14 -8.10 -6.30
C VAL A 575 15.65 -8.26 -6.62
N LEU A 576 15.33 -8.47 -7.91
CA LEU A 576 13.95 -8.69 -8.35
C LEU A 576 13.34 -9.95 -7.71
N GLN A 577 14.10 -11.05 -7.67
CA GLN A 577 13.62 -12.32 -7.13
C GLN A 577 13.32 -12.21 -5.63
N PHE A 578 14.15 -11.50 -4.87
CA PHE A 578 13.89 -11.21 -3.47
C PHE A 578 12.60 -10.41 -3.29
N ASP A 579 12.33 -9.43 -4.16
CA ASP A 579 11.11 -8.63 -4.11
C ASP A 579 9.87 -9.46 -4.48
N VAL A 580 9.96 -10.32 -5.51
CA VAL A 580 8.90 -11.25 -5.90
C VAL A 580 8.60 -12.24 -4.78
N VAL A 581 9.62 -12.86 -4.18
CA VAL A 581 9.43 -13.84 -3.10
C VAL A 581 8.88 -13.17 -1.84
N ARG A 582 9.27 -11.92 -1.55
CA ARG A 582 8.68 -11.12 -0.46
C ARG A 582 7.22 -10.80 -0.70
N GLY A 583 6.86 -10.34 -1.90
CA GLY A 583 5.51 -9.90 -2.24
C GLY A 583 4.51 -11.03 -2.47
N ALA A 584 4.93 -12.09 -3.18
CA ALA A 584 4.05 -13.16 -3.63
C ALA A 584 4.29 -14.52 -2.93
N GLY A 585 5.36 -14.64 -2.14
CA GLY A 585 5.76 -15.85 -1.45
C GLY A 585 6.62 -16.80 -2.30
N PRO A 586 7.29 -17.78 -1.67
CA PRO A 586 8.31 -18.61 -2.34
C PRO A 586 7.73 -19.50 -3.44
N VAL A 587 6.53 -20.08 -3.26
CA VAL A 587 5.91 -20.96 -4.27
C VAL A 587 5.53 -20.20 -5.55
N VAL A 588 5.05 -18.96 -5.43
CA VAL A 588 4.78 -18.12 -6.60
C VAL A 588 6.10 -17.66 -7.21
N GLY A 589 7.03 -17.18 -6.39
CA GLY A 589 8.33 -16.71 -6.87
C GLY A 589 9.14 -17.77 -7.58
N SER A 590 9.03 -19.05 -7.22
CA SER A 590 9.75 -20.12 -7.90
C SER A 590 9.17 -20.45 -9.29
N THR A 591 7.93 -20.08 -9.61
CA THR A 591 7.33 -20.34 -10.94
C THR A 591 8.09 -19.70 -12.10
N ILE A 592 8.92 -18.69 -11.83
CA ILE A 592 9.81 -18.09 -12.82
C ILE A 592 10.72 -19.14 -13.49
N THR A 593 11.08 -20.20 -12.77
CA THR A 593 11.89 -21.31 -13.31
C THR A 593 11.19 -22.10 -14.41
N TYR A 594 9.86 -22.09 -14.46
CA TYR A 594 9.11 -22.65 -15.59
C TYR A 594 9.15 -21.76 -16.83
N LEU A 595 9.29 -20.45 -16.65
CA LEU A 595 9.37 -19.48 -17.74
C LEU A 595 10.75 -19.42 -18.39
N ILE A 596 11.82 -19.84 -17.70
CA ILE A 596 13.19 -19.86 -18.23
C ILE A 596 13.29 -20.62 -19.58
N PRO A 597 12.80 -21.87 -19.71
CA PRO A 597 12.70 -22.57 -20.99
C PRO A 597 12.04 -21.77 -22.12
N VAL A 598 10.96 -21.06 -21.81
CA VAL A 598 10.20 -20.28 -22.79
C VAL A 598 11.04 -19.12 -23.31
N VAL A 599 11.64 -18.35 -22.41
CA VAL A 599 12.50 -17.21 -22.77
C VAL A 599 13.74 -17.69 -23.52
N SER A 600 14.36 -18.79 -23.09
CA SER A 600 15.54 -19.37 -23.76
C SER A 600 15.27 -19.72 -25.22
N VAL A 601 14.18 -20.47 -25.48
CA VAL A 601 13.80 -20.85 -26.86
C VAL A 601 13.40 -19.63 -27.68
N LEU A 602 12.69 -18.64 -27.10
CA LEU A 602 12.36 -17.40 -27.80
C LEU A 602 13.62 -16.63 -28.20
N LEU A 603 14.65 -16.58 -27.35
CA LEU A 603 15.94 -15.98 -27.71
C LEU A 603 16.66 -16.78 -28.80
N GLY A 604 16.61 -18.12 -28.77
CA GLY A 604 17.10 -18.97 -29.86
C GLY A 604 16.45 -18.64 -31.21
N VAL A 605 15.13 -18.51 -31.24
CA VAL A 605 14.39 -18.16 -32.45
C VAL A 605 14.69 -16.73 -32.91
N LEU A 606 14.66 -15.75 -32.00
CA LEU A 606 14.76 -14.33 -32.34
C LEU A 606 16.19 -13.87 -32.62
N VAL A 607 17.18 -14.43 -31.93
CA VAL A 607 18.59 -14.00 -32.00
C VAL A 607 19.41 -14.92 -32.89
N LEU A 608 19.21 -16.24 -32.76
CA LEU A 608 19.98 -17.26 -33.48
C LEU A 608 19.27 -17.76 -34.76
N GLY A 609 18.03 -17.34 -35.01
CA GLY A 609 17.25 -17.74 -36.18
C GLY A 609 16.80 -19.20 -36.15
N GLU A 610 16.73 -19.80 -34.96
CA GLU A 610 16.31 -21.19 -34.80
C GLU A 610 14.83 -21.38 -35.15
N ARG A 611 14.46 -22.58 -35.59
CA ARG A 611 13.07 -22.91 -35.92
C ARG A 611 12.31 -23.36 -34.68
N LEU A 612 11.15 -22.74 -34.45
CA LEU A 612 10.26 -23.12 -33.37
C LEU A 612 9.57 -24.46 -33.68
N GLY A 613 9.82 -25.47 -32.85
CA GLY A 613 9.23 -26.80 -32.96
C GLY A 613 7.82 -26.88 -32.38
N THR A 614 7.00 -27.81 -32.89
CA THR A 614 5.61 -28.00 -32.43
C THR A 614 5.53 -28.33 -30.93
N TRP A 615 6.45 -29.16 -30.41
CA TRP A 615 6.50 -29.52 -28.99
C TRP A 615 6.86 -28.33 -28.09
N GLN A 616 7.70 -27.40 -28.59
CA GLN A 616 8.02 -26.17 -27.87
C GLN A 616 6.76 -25.29 -27.73
N VAL A 617 5.95 -25.16 -28.79
CA VAL A 617 4.66 -24.42 -28.75
C VAL A 617 3.69 -25.04 -27.75
N VAL A 618 3.51 -26.37 -27.78
CA VAL A 618 2.65 -27.08 -26.83
C VAL A 618 3.13 -26.87 -25.40
N GLY A 619 4.43 -27.04 -25.17
CA GLY A 619 5.06 -26.83 -23.87
C GLY A 619 4.89 -25.40 -23.36
N PHE A 620 5.00 -24.38 -24.22
CA PHE A 620 4.76 -22.98 -23.86
C PHE A 620 3.34 -22.77 -23.36
N ALA A 621 2.34 -23.27 -24.09
CA ALA A 621 0.94 -23.13 -23.70
C ALA A 621 0.68 -23.78 -22.33
N VAL A 622 1.24 -24.97 -22.09
CA VAL A 622 1.12 -25.69 -20.81
C VAL A 622 1.78 -24.92 -19.67
N VAL A 623 3.02 -24.44 -19.87
CA VAL A 623 3.77 -23.67 -18.86
C VAL A 623 3.04 -22.38 -18.49
N LEU A 624 2.58 -21.61 -19.48
CA LEU A 624 1.91 -20.32 -19.25
C LEU A 624 0.56 -20.52 -18.53
N ALA A 625 -0.21 -21.53 -18.92
CA ALA A 625 -1.45 -21.89 -18.25
C ALA A 625 -1.21 -22.29 -16.79
N ALA A 626 -0.21 -23.14 -16.54
CA ALA A 626 0.18 -23.56 -15.20
C ALA A 626 0.62 -22.37 -14.33
N ALA A 627 1.51 -21.52 -14.83
CA ALA A 627 1.99 -20.33 -14.13
C ALA A 627 0.84 -19.38 -13.77
N TRP A 628 -0.11 -19.18 -14.69
CA TRP A 628 -1.29 -18.36 -14.44
C TRP A 628 -2.20 -18.94 -13.36
N VAL A 629 -2.41 -20.27 -13.32
CA VAL A 629 -3.17 -20.91 -12.24
C VAL A 629 -2.46 -20.78 -10.90
N VAL A 630 -1.12 -20.93 -10.86
CA VAL A 630 -0.34 -20.78 -9.62
C VAL A 630 -0.41 -19.34 -9.08
N ASN A 631 -0.45 -18.35 -9.97
CA ASN A 631 -0.47 -16.92 -9.64
C ASN A 631 -1.86 -16.35 -9.33
N ARG A 632 -2.93 -17.11 -9.56
CA ARG A 632 -4.28 -16.65 -9.22
C ARG A 632 -4.53 -16.67 -7.71
N SER A 633 -4.87 -15.52 -7.16
CA SER A 633 -5.41 -15.41 -5.79
C SER A 633 -6.65 -16.29 -5.64
N PRO A 634 -6.83 -17.00 -4.51
CA PRO A 634 -8.04 -17.77 -4.26
C PRO A 634 -9.26 -16.86 -4.41
N ARG A 635 -10.28 -17.33 -5.15
CA ARG A 635 -11.58 -16.64 -5.20
C ARG A 635 -12.13 -16.54 -3.79
N SER A 636 -12.60 -15.36 -3.42
CA SER A 636 -13.27 -15.09 -2.14
C SER A 636 -14.36 -16.14 -1.88
N PRO A 637 -14.45 -16.71 -0.66
CA PRO A 637 -15.47 -17.70 -0.27
C PRO A 637 -16.91 -17.24 -0.53
N GLU A 638 -17.11 -15.93 -0.62
CA GLU A 638 -18.39 -15.26 -0.90
C GLU A 638 -19.05 -15.73 -2.20
N ALA A 639 -18.27 -16.06 -3.25
CA ALA A 639 -18.79 -16.55 -4.53
C ALA A 639 -19.26 -18.02 -4.52
N VAL A 640 -18.86 -18.79 -3.51
CA VAL A 640 -19.29 -20.19 -3.33
C VAL A 640 -20.55 -20.24 -2.46
N VAL A 641 -20.64 -19.36 -1.46
CA VAL A 641 -21.83 -19.22 -0.60
C VAL A 641 -23.01 -18.62 -1.38
N SER A 642 -22.77 -17.64 -2.26
CA SER A 642 -23.83 -17.05 -3.10
C SER A 642 -24.42 -18.07 -4.08
N ARG A 643 -23.59 -18.89 -4.74
CA ARG A 643 -24.06 -19.96 -5.63
C ARG A 643 -24.72 -21.13 -4.90
N GLY A 644 -24.32 -21.39 -3.65
CA GLY A 644 -25.00 -22.36 -2.78
C GLY A 644 -26.40 -21.89 -2.38
N ARG A 645 -26.53 -20.61 -2.02
CA ARG A 645 -27.84 -19.99 -1.71
C ARG A 645 -28.74 -19.85 -2.94
N GLU A 646 -28.21 -19.53 -4.11
CA GLU A 646 -28.98 -19.48 -5.36
C GLU A 646 -29.46 -20.86 -5.83
N ARG A 647 -28.71 -21.94 -5.56
CA ARG A 647 -29.18 -23.31 -5.83
C ARG A 647 -30.23 -23.78 -4.83
N ALA A 648 -30.07 -23.43 -3.55
CA ALA A 648 -31.06 -23.73 -2.52
C ALA A 648 -32.36 -22.92 -2.67
N ALA A 649 -32.31 -21.75 -3.31
CA ALA A 649 -33.50 -20.94 -3.63
C ALA A 649 -34.19 -21.35 -4.95
N ARG A 650 -33.60 -22.30 -5.70
CA ARG A 650 -34.15 -22.83 -6.97
C ARG A 650 -34.60 -24.28 -6.88
N MET A 651 -34.40 -24.93 -5.73
CA MET A 651 -35.04 -26.18 -5.32
C MET A 651 -36.16 -25.84 -4.35
#